data_AF-A0A2V2EBZ8-F1
#
_entry.id   AF-A0A2V2EBZ8-F1
#
_cell.length_a   1.000
_cell.length_b   1.000
_cell.length_c   1.000
_cell.angle_alpha   90.00
_cell.angle_beta   90.00
_cell.angle_gamma   90.00
#
_symmetry.space_group_name_H-M   'P 1'
#
loop_
_entity.id
_entity.type
_entity.pdbx_description
1 polymer ?
#
loop_
_entity_poly.entity_id
_entity_poly.type
_entity_poly.pdbx_seq_one_letter_code
_entity_poly.pdbx_strand_id
1 'polypeptide(L)'
;MLIKMLHREYILQQSNSHTTEVFLKLEFPLKFGTLQSPKLRLLCLLFLFGLEQHGVFMKKNNATASTDFYSLWQDYYWFLTKYRLSTGDLPEGYSSPEDFVRKAEKYFKDPRVSAVKIPYWYKGFDENGNVIHDDKNEQLATLLKEKGYTEKSYYYLGGLIDEPADTPERNKMVHTLCEDIRSYTDMIHVVTVEPRASLLGVVDDWCPTWHNVTEKEIRERQELGDYFWWYGCVVPQYPYPTYHIPDRTLSSRLVMWMQKDYNVEGVLYWASALMSKYDDTQNKYVSRDIWTDPFAFPNAAGDGFLVYAGTENDGIINKNIPVPTIRLESIRDGAEDYEYLLMVENKYKQLIEKYNLDLDIIDIMKEFYTPLYANIGNFETNPERLQQMREVLANEILSDDNAIISVLPNLISETAEGREVRVYAEKGSSVIIDGKLVEGTDLGGCEIFSSTVFADHARTVDISVNGVRHDRIICNPSVAEYKSIAQKLIEENSASDVIINEIETSYSQFTIKIFAPENSTVTVNGNDTTQKTDYKGAKYYEYNLNVQNKTAVYNVAVTIGDNTRTFKRLAVNIITRRVDVLDLYNPQTIESIKQISTNKFGTSTNIMDFNDNKALNLTFAKGAMVRFILKTDEIKNVGSLSNYTHIRVTVTNPSETYNSGIAATINYGSASVVCDGVCDLEANETRVFDFKIPRNSFGEPEISAIDTIKLVIYDNSIEQHYIVSGIELISK
;
A
#
# COMPACT_ATOMS: atom_id res chain seq x y z
N MET A 1 24.66 23.88 12.08
CA MET A 1 24.37 25.29 12.42
C MET A 1 24.36 26.17 11.18
N LEU A 2 25.42 26.17 10.35
CA LEU A 2 25.43 26.89 9.06
C LEU A 2 24.39 26.34 8.06
N ILE A 3 24.22 25.01 7.97
CA ILE A 3 23.16 24.38 7.16
C ILE A 3 21.76 24.72 7.68
N LYS A 4 21.55 24.77 9.00
CA LYS A 4 20.29 25.25 9.60
C LYS A 4 20.05 26.74 9.28
N MET A 5 21.09 27.57 9.25
CA MET A 5 20.99 28.97 8.81
C MET A 5 20.67 29.10 7.32
N LEU A 6 21.29 28.30 6.46
CA LEU A 6 21.08 28.33 5.01
C LEU A 6 19.72 27.73 4.62
N HIS A 7 19.28 26.66 5.28
CA HIS A 7 17.93 26.12 5.12
C HIS A 7 16.86 27.10 5.64
N ARG A 8 17.16 27.80 6.74
CA ARG A 8 16.32 28.89 7.28
C ARG A 8 16.25 30.09 6.34
N GLU A 9 17.36 30.53 5.76
CA GLU A 9 17.37 31.61 4.75
C GLU A 9 16.67 31.19 3.45
N TYR A 10 16.81 29.93 3.04
CA TYR A 10 16.13 29.39 1.86
C TYR A 10 14.61 29.29 2.06
N ILE A 11 14.14 28.80 3.22
CA ILE A 11 12.71 28.78 3.59
C ILE A 11 12.15 30.20 3.72
N LEU A 12 12.92 31.13 4.31
CA LEU A 12 12.54 32.55 4.43
C LEU A 12 12.46 33.27 3.07
N GLN A 13 13.22 32.80 2.06
CA GLN A 13 13.22 33.38 0.71
C GLN A 13 12.15 32.78 -0.21
N GLN A 14 11.64 31.58 0.07
CA GLN A 14 10.74 30.82 -0.82
C GLN A 14 9.29 30.67 -0.29
N SER A 15 9.03 30.89 1.01
CA SER A 15 7.70 30.67 1.60
C SER A 15 6.94 31.95 1.92
N ASN A 16 5.61 31.87 1.86
CA ASN A 16 4.72 32.90 2.39
C ASN A 16 5.03 33.11 3.89
N SER A 17 5.05 34.37 4.34
CA SER A 17 5.40 34.77 5.72
C SER A 17 4.67 34.00 6.83
N HIS A 18 3.46 33.50 6.53
CA HIS A 18 2.63 32.73 7.46
C HIS A 18 3.16 31.31 7.74
N THR A 19 3.59 30.58 6.70
CA THR A 19 4.14 29.22 6.80
C THR A 19 5.36 29.18 7.73
N THR A 20 6.28 30.12 7.52
CA THR A 20 7.49 30.21 8.35
C THR A 20 7.17 30.51 9.81
N GLU A 21 6.19 31.37 10.09
CA GLU A 21 5.79 31.72 11.46
C GLU A 21 5.19 30.52 12.21
N VAL A 22 4.38 29.70 11.52
CA VAL A 22 3.74 28.50 12.07
C VAL A 22 4.79 27.43 12.43
N PHE A 23 5.74 27.12 11.55
CA PHE A 23 6.78 26.13 11.86
C PHE A 23 7.75 26.61 12.94
N LEU A 24 8.06 27.91 13.01
CA LEU A 24 8.85 28.46 14.11
C LEU A 24 8.13 28.29 15.46
N LYS A 25 6.79 28.36 15.49
CA LYS A 25 6.00 28.09 16.70
C LYS A 25 5.99 26.61 17.10
N LEU A 26 6.15 25.67 16.16
CA LEU A 26 6.25 24.23 16.42
C LEU A 26 7.67 23.77 16.81
N GLU A 27 8.72 24.39 16.27
CA GLU A 27 10.12 24.07 16.64
C GLU A 27 10.45 24.43 18.11
N PHE A 28 9.75 25.40 18.70
CA PHE A 28 10.00 25.87 20.08
C PHE A 28 9.47 24.95 21.21
N PRO A 29 8.27 24.34 21.13
CA PRO A 29 7.76 23.43 22.15
C PRO A 29 8.28 21.99 22.04
N LEU A 30 8.76 21.55 20.87
CA LEU A 30 9.47 20.28 20.72
C LEU A 30 10.88 20.39 21.33
N LYS A 31 10.94 20.45 22.67
CA LYS A 31 12.17 20.09 23.37
C LYS A 31 12.56 18.71 22.88
N PHE A 32 13.80 18.62 22.39
CA PHE A 32 14.59 17.47 21.91
C PHE A 32 14.45 16.11 22.65
N GLY A 33 13.53 15.92 23.61
CA GLY A 33 13.66 14.89 24.64
C GLY A 33 12.39 14.22 25.16
N THR A 34 11.21 14.30 24.53
CA THR A 34 10.09 13.45 24.97
C THR A 34 9.24 12.94 23.81
N LEU A 35 9.62 11.79 23.25
CA LEU A 35 8.66 10.82 22.72
C LEU A 35 7.68 10.52 23.87
N GLN A 36 6.47 11.07 23.83
CA GLN A 36 5.54 11.09 24.97
C GLN A 36 4.69 9.81 25.14
N SER A 37 5.03 8.69 24.52
CA SER A 37 4.35 7.42 24.82
C SER A 37 5.34 6.34 25.24
N PRO A 38 5.09 5.69 26.40
CA PRO A 38 5.76 4.46 26.78
C PRO A 38 5.58 3.31 25.77
N LYS A 39 4.55 3.39 24.90
CA LYS A 39 4.26 2.37 23.88
C LYS A 39 4.85 2.66 22.49
N LEU A 40 5.58 3.77 22.31
CA LEU A 40 6.17 4.15 21.03
C LEU A 40 7.54 3.47 20.83
N ARG A 41 7.56 2.23 20.32
CA ARG A 41 8.75 1.54 19.74
C ARG A 41 9.19 2.14 18.39
N LEU A 42 8.87 3.39 18.15
CA LEU A 42 8.17 3.72 16.92
C LEU A 42 8.99 4.61 15.97
N LEU A 43 10.30 4.55 16.17
CA LEU A 43 11.27 4.87 15.15
C LEU A 43 12.53 4.06 15.43
N CYS A 44 12.45 2.72 15.32
CA CYS A 44 13.67 1.95 15.25
C CYS A 44 14.25 2.11 13.85
N LEU A 45 15.01 3.19 13.69
CA LEU A 45 15.80 3.44 12.51
C LEU A 45 17.10 2.64 12.63
N LEU A 46 17.03 1.32 12.42
CA LEU A 46 18.18 0.43 12.51
C LEU A 46 19.10 0.67 11.32
N PHE A 47 20.04 1.58 11.50
CA PHE A 47 21.12 1.78 10.57
C PHE A 47 22.29 0.91 11.01
N LEU A 48 22.55 -0.19 10.31
CA LEU A 48 23.79 -0.91 10.53
C LEU A 48 24.94 0.04 10.18
N PHE A 49 25.97 0.04 11.02
CA PHE A 49 27.16 0.84 10.75
C PHE A 49 28.17 -0.11 10.11
N GLY A 50 28.70 0.26 8.95
CA GLY A 50 29.79 -0.49 8.31
C GLY A 50 31.09 -0.34 9.11
N LEU A 51 31.11 -0.85 10.34
CA LEU A 51 32.13 -0.59 11.37
C LEU A 51 33.53 -0.96 10.91
N GLU A 52 33.64 -2.12 10.26
CA GLU A 52 34.90 -2.61 9.73
C GLU A 52 35.39 -1.69 8.59
N GLN A 53 34.51 -1.37 7.64
CA GLN A 53 34.83 -0.55 6.47
C GLN A 53 35.17 0.89 6.88
N HIS A 54 34.43 1.44 7.83
CA HIS A 54 34.64 2.77 8.40
C HIS A 54 35.95 2.84 9.19
N GLY A 55 36.19 1.88 10.09
CA GLY A 55 37.43 1.81 10.86
C GLY A 55 38.67 1.69 9.98
N VAL A 56 38.61 0.87 8.92
CA VAL A 56 39.67 0.74 7.91
C VAL A 56 39.92 2.07 7.20
N PHE A 57 38.85 2.76 6.77
CA PHE A 57 38.96 4.06 6.11
C PHE A 57 39.58 5.12 7.03
N MET A 58 39.11 5.23 8.27
CA MET A 58 39.61 6.24 9.22
C MET A 58 41.07 5.98 9.58
N LYS A 59 41.46 4.71 9.77
CA LYS A 59 42.87 4.34 9.99
C LYS A 59 43.75 4.67 8.78
N LYS A 60 43.28 4.37 7.56
CA LYS A 60 43.99 4.70 6.31
C LYS A 60 44.26 6.20 6.17
N ASN A 61 43.34 7.04 6.65
CA ASN A 61 43.43 8.51 6.59
C ASN A 61 44.06 9.16 7.84
N ASN A 62 44.66 8.35 8.73
CA ASN A 62 45.29 8.80 9.98
C ASN A 62 44.31 9.49 10.97
N ALA A 63 43.00 9.27 10.82
CA ALA A 63 41.95 9.94 11.58
C ALA A 63 41.72 9.32 12.98
N THR A 64 42.31 8.15 13.27
CA THR A 64 42.25 7.46 14.57
C THR A 64 43.58 7.51 15.34
N ALA A 65 44.55 8.31 14.90
CA ALA A 65 45.87 8.37 15.54
C ALA A 65 45.83 8.84 17.00
N SER A 66 44.79 9.59 17.39
CA SER A 66 44.60 10.20 18.71
C SER A 66 43.34 9.73 19.45
N THR A 67 42.54 8.83 18.87
CA THR A 67 41.22 8.42 19.41
C THR A 67 41.02 6.92 19.22
N ASP A 68 40.53 6.22 20.24
CA ASP A 68 40.24 4.78 20.14
C ASP A 68 38.98 4.49 19.30
N PHE A 69 38.85 3.24 18.85
CA PHE A 69 37.76 2.80 17.97
C PHE A 69 36.36 3.03 18.58
N TYR A 70 36.16 2.77 19.87
CA TYR A 70 34.85 2.91 20.51
C TYR A 70 34.48 4.38 20.74
N SER A 71 35.45 5.24 21.02
CA SER A 71 35.23 6.69 21.08
C SER A 71 34.76 7.24 19.73
N LEU A 72 35.42 6.86 18.63
CA LEU A 72 34.98 7.23 17.28
C LEU A 72 33.58 6.71 16.95
N TRP A 73 33.28 5.46 17.31
CA TRP A 73 31.97 4.89 17.08
C TRP A 73 30.88 5.61 17.90
N GLN A 74 31.15 5.95 19.16
CA GLN A 74 30.23 6.74 19.98
C GLN A 74 29.95 8.12 19.36
N ASP A 75 30.94 8.78 18.74
CA ASP A 75 30.71 10.04 18.04
C ASP A 75 29.70 9.90 16.90
N TYR A 76 29.81 8.83 16.10
CA TYR A 76 28.86 8.53 15.03
C TYR A 76 27.49 8.09 15.57
N TYR A 77 27.46 7.29 16.64
CA TYR A 77 26.24 6.90 17.34
C TYR A 77 25.44 8.15 17.74
N TRP A 78 26.07 9.03 18.52
CA TRP A 78 25.41 10.24 19.02
C TRP A 78 25.14 11.28 17.94
N PHE A 79 25.91 11.26 16.84
CA PHE A 79 25.58 12.03 15.66
C PHE A 79 24.26 11.55 15.04
N LEU A 80 24.12 10.26 14.77
CA LEU A 80 22.91 9.65 14.19
C LEU A 80 21.70 9.80 15.12
N THR A 81 21.87 9.72 16.44
CA THR A 81 20.81 9.98 17.42
C THR A 81 20.23 11.40 17.31
N LYS A 82 21.03 12.41 16.90
CA LYS A 82 20.51 13.77 16.65
C LYS A 82 19.52 13.82 15.48
N TYR A 83 19.60 12.85 14.58
CA TYR A 83 18.70 12.66 13.44
C TYR A 83 17.56 11.66 13.75
N ARG A 84 17.32 11.36 15.04
CA ARG A 84 16.32 10.38 15.51
C ARG A 84 16.62 8.93 15.09
N LEU A 85 17.88 8.62 14.78
CA LEU A 85 18.29 7.28 14.36
C LEU A 85 18.91 6.50 15.52
N SER A 86 18.43 5.28 15.76
CA SER A 86 19.02 4.33 16.71
C SER A 86 19.96 3.39 15.97
N THR A 87 21.26 3.46 16.23
CA THR A 87 22.19 2.58 15.51
C THR A 87 22.09 1.14 16.02
N GLY A 88 22.41 0.18 15.16
CA GLY A 88 22.29 -1.24 15.50
C GLY A 88 23.10 -1.71 16.68
N ASP A 89 24.41 -1.88 16.51
CA ASP A 89 25.23 -2.45 17.57
C ASP A 89 25.54 -1.41 18.66
N LEU A 90 25.66 -1.88 19.90
CA LEU A 90 26.08 -1.06 21.03
C LEU A 90 27.53 -0.58 20.79
N PRO A 91 27.83 0.73 20.84
CA PRO A 91 29.16 1.26 20.52
C PRO A 91 30.14 1.11 21.69
N GLU A 92 30.17 -0.09 22.28
CA GLU A 92 30.94 -0.48 23.45
C GLU A 92 31.29 -1.97 23.35
N GLY A 93 32.52 -2.36 23.71
CA GLY A 93 32.85 -3.77 23.86
C GLY A 93 32.31 -4.32 25.17
N TYR A 94 31.83 -5.56 25.24
CA TYR A 94 31.32 -6.20 26.47
C TYR A 94 31.68 -7.69 26.53
N SER A 95 31.81 -8.25 27.73
CA SER A 95 32.24 -9.64 27.94
C SER A 95 31.24 -10.55 28.63
N SER A 96 30.20 -10.00 29.27
CA SER A 96 29.13 -10.74 29.94
C SER A 96 27.79 -9.98 29.84
N PRO A 97 26.65 -10.64 30.15
CA PRO A 97 25.36 -9.96 30.27
C PRO A 97 25.36 -8.76 31.23
N GLU A 98 25.99 -8.87 32.41
CA GLU A 98 26.08 -7.76 33.37
C GLU A 98 26.87 -6.59 32.81
N ASP A 99 28.00 -6.87 32.15
CA ASP A 99 28.83 -5.83 31.55
C ASP A 99 28.10 -5.13 30.40
N PHE A 100 27.33 -5.88 29.60
CA PHE A 100 26.45 -5.32 28.58
C PHE A 100 25.42 -4.38 29.21
N VAL A 101 24.62 -4.84 30.18
CA VAL A 101 23.56 -4.01 30.80
C VAL A 101 24.14 -2.76 31.46
N ARG A 102 25.28 -2.89 32.15
CA ARG A 102 25.99 -1.77 32.78
C ARG A 102 26.46 -0.73 31.75
N LYS A 103 27.01 -1.14 30.61
CA LYS A 103 27.48 -0.24 29.55
C LYS A 103 26.33 0.33 28.71
N ALA A 104 25.28 -0.46 28.50
CA ALA A 104 24.09 -0.09 27.75
C ALA A 104 23.19 0.90 28.51
N GLU A 105 23.30 0.99 29.84
CA GLU A 105 22.44 1.80 30.70
C GLU A 105 22.29 3.26 30.24
N LYS A 106 23.37 3.91 29.80
CA LYS A 106 23.32 5.31 29.33
C LYS A 106 22.50 5.47 28.04
N TYR A 107 22.40 4.43 27.22
CA TYR A 107 21.63 4.44 25.98
C TYR A 107 20.16 4.17 26.26
N PHE A 108 19.85 3.16 27.09
CA PHE A 108 18.47 2.88 27.49
C PHE A 108 17.78 4.08 28.15
N LYS A 109 18.51 4.80 29.01
CA LYS A 109 18.01 5.98 29.73
C LYS A 109 17.89 7.24 28.85
N ASP A 110 18.54 7.30 27.69
CA ASP A 110 18.43 8.46 26.81
C ASP A 110 17.08 8.43 26.08
N PRO A 111 16.23 9.46 26.20
CA PRO A 111 14.91 9.47 25.56
C PRO A 111 15.00 9.57 24.03
N ARG A 112 16.16 9.93 23.46
CA ARG A 112 16.38 9.99 22.01
C ARG A 112 16.72 8.62 21.41
N VAL A 113 17.08 7.64 22.23
CA VAL A 113 17.33 6.26 21.81
C VAL A 113 16.02 5.48 21.91
N SER A 114 15.47 5.11 20.76
CA SER A 114 14.19 4.40 20.64
C SER A 114 14.33 2.89 20.79
N ALA A 115 15.48 2.33 20.42
CA ALA A 115 15.71 0.88 20.42
C ALA A 115 17.20 0.55 20.58
N VAL A 116 17.47 -0.64 21.11
CA VAL A 116 18.80 -1.20 21.37
C VAL A 116 18.81 -2.67 20.96
N LYS A 117 19.63 -3.02 19.97
CA LYS A 117 19.88 -4.42 19.60
C LYS A 117 20.61 -5.12 20.75
N ILE A 118 20.12 -6.29 21.15
CA ILE A 118 20.75 -7.09 22.19
C ILE A 118 21.50 -8.29 21.59
N PRO A 119 22.63 -8.71 22.19
CA PRO A 119 23.41 -9.85 21.70
C PRO A 119 22.63 -11.16 21.85
N TYR A 120 22.97 -12.11 20.97
CA TYR A 120 22.50 -13.48 21.01
C TYR A 120 23.70 -14.43 20.95
N TRP A 121 23.92 -15.22 22.00
CA TRP A 121 25.09 -16.09 22.15
C TRP A 121 24.87 -17.50 21.59
N TYR A 122 24.93 -17.62 20.27
CA TYR A 122 24.79 -18.88 19.52
C TYR A 122 26.10 -19.68 19.38
N LYS A 123 26.05 -21.01 19.55
CA LYS A 123 27.21 -21.92 19.40
C LYS A 123 27.03 -23.01 18.33
N GLY A 124 25.81 -23.26 17.86
CA GLY A 124 25.54 -24.33 16.88
C GLY A 124 24.17 -24.97 17.07
N PHE A 125 23.95 -26.09 16.40
CA PHE A 125 22.84 -27.00 16.64
C PHE A 125 23.35 -28.33 17.19
N ASP A 126 22.58 -28.97 18.06
CA ASP A 126 22.85 -30.33 18.52
C ASP A 126 22.43 -31.40 17.48
N GLU A 127 22.65 -32.68 17.79
CA GLU A 127 22.30 -33.80 16.91
C GLU A 127 20.78 -33.93 16.64
N ASN A 128 19.94 -33.35 17.51
CA ASN A 128 18.49 -33.33 17.38
C ASN A 128 17.98 -32.07 16.65
N GLY A 129 18.87 -31.13 16.35
CA GLY A 129 18.56 -29.86 15.72
C GLY A 129 18.09 -28.77 16.69
N ASN A 130 18.30 -28.93 18.00
CA ASN A 130 18.05 -27.87 18.98
C ASN A 130 19.20 -26.86 18.96
N VAL A 131 18.92 -25.61 19.31
CA VAL A 131 19.94 -24.58 19.46
C VAL A 131 20.88 -24.94 20.61
N ILE A 132 22.18 -24.80 20.38
CA ILE A 132 23.20 -24.76 21.43
C ILE A 132 23.52 -23.29 21.68
N HIS A 133 23.09 -22.76 22.83
CA HIS A 133 23.47 -21.43 23.32
C HIS A 133 24.06 -21.51 24.74
N ASP A 134 24.51 -20.37 25.26
CA ASP A 134 24.98 -20.21 26.63
C ASP A 134 23.83 -19.69 27.51
N ASP A 135 23.84 -19.95 28.82
CA ASP A 135 22.87 -19.43 29.81
C ASP A 135 22.85 -17.87 29.86
N LYS A 136 23.81 -17.25 29.17
CA LYS A 136 23.93 -15.79 29.00
C LYS A 136 22.71 -15.16 28.35
N ASN A 137 22.00 -15.87 27.46
CA ASN A 137 20.82 -15.33 26.81
C ASN A 137 19.69 -15.11 27.83
N GLU A 138 19.38 -16.11 28.65
CA GLU A 138 18.37 -16.04 29.71
C GLU A 138 18.76 -15.06 30.82
N GLN A 139 20.05 -15.06 31.18
CA GLN A 139 20.61 -14.11 32.14
C GLN A 139 20.44 -12.67 31.65
N LEU A 140 20.75 -12.38 30.38
CA LEU A 140 20.57 -11.05 29.81
C LEU A 140 19.08 -10.65 29.78
N ALA A 141 18.19 -11.53 29.33
CA ALA A 141 16.76 -11.27 29.30
C ALA A 141 16.21 -10.94 30.70
N THR A 142 16.64 -11.69 31.71
CA THR A 142 16.29 -11.46 33.12
C THR A 142 16.78 -10.09 33.60
N LEU A 143 18.05 -9.76 33.36
CA LEU A 143 18.63 -8.48 33.77
C LEU A 143 17.94 -7.29 33.08
N LEU A 144 17.60 -7.40 31.79
CA LEU A 144 16.87 -6.36 31.06
C LEU A 144 15.46 -6.16 31.62
N LYS A 145 14.77 -7.26 31.96
CA LYS A 145 13.44 -7.23 32.58
C LYS A 145 13.48 -6.57 33.96
N GLU A 146 14.43 -6.95 34.82
CA GLU A 146 14.60 -6.34 36.15
C GLU A 146 14.90 -4.84 36.09
N LYS A 147 15.57 -4.38 35.03
CA LYS A 147 15.88 -2.97 34.79
C LYS A 147 14.76 -2.19 34.08
N GLY A 148 13.72 -2.87 33.59
CA GLY A 148 12.66 -2.25 32.78
C GLY A 148 13.13 -1.81 31.40
N TYR A 149 14.10 -2.50 30.80
CA TYR A 149 14.68 -2.17 29.50
C TYR A 149 14.12 -2.97 28.32
N THR A 150 13.24 -3.96 28.60
CA THR A 150 12.67 -4.87 27.60
C THR A 150 11.91 -4.17 26.46
N GLU A 151 11.25 -3.04 26.73
CA GLU A 151 10.48 -2.32 25.71
C GLU A 151 11.35 -1.77 24.57
N LYS A 152 12.60 -1.37 24.88
CA LYS A 152 13.58 -0.86 23.91
C LYS A 152 14.50 -1.96 23.36
N SER A 153 14.41 -3.19 23.84
CA SER A 153 15.28 -4.29 23.43
C SER A 153 14.67 -5.12 22.31
N TYR A 154 15.50 -5.51 21.33
CA TYR A 154 15.11 -6.41 20.26
C TYR A 154 16.27 -7.31 19.81
N TYR A 155 15.94 -8.49 19.31
CA TYR A 155 16.88 -9.39 18.66
C TYR A 155 16.89 -9.15 17.15
N TYR A 156 18.09 -9.09 16.56
CA TYR A 156 18.30 -9.18 15.13
C TYR A 156 19.51 -10.08 14.89
N LEU A 157 19.24 -11.29 14.38
CA LEU A 157 20.24 -12.36 14.33
C LEU A 157 21.15 -12.29 13.09
N GLY A 158 20.92 -11.33 12.18
CA GLY A 158 21.74 -11.09 11.00
C GLY A 158 21.99 -12.39 10.23
N GLY A 159 23.25 -12.64 9.84
CA GLY A 159 23.64 -13.75 8.95
C GLY A 159 23.19 -15.17 9.32
N LEU A 160 22.62 -15.41 10.50
CA LEU A 160 21.91 -16.66 10.80
C LEU A 160 20.63 -16.79 9.96
N ILE A 161 19.80 -15.74 9.95
CA ILE A 161 18.44 -15.72 9.37
C ILE A 161 18.11 -14.40 8.67
N ASP A 162 19.11 -13.72 8.12
CA ASP A 162 18.94 -12.56 7.24
C ASP A 162 18.48 -13.04 5.86
N GLU A 163 17.39 -12.45 5.35
CA GLU A 163 16.79 -12.76 4.04
C GLU A 163 16.72 -14.29 3.76
N PRO A 164 16.11 -15.09 4.65
CA PRO A 164 16.14 -16.54 4.53
C PRO A 164 15.36 -17.00 3.29
N ALA A 165 16.04 -17.72 2.39
CA ALA A 165 15.39 -18.37 1.25
C ALA A 165 14.22 -19.27 1.69
N ASP A 166 13.18 -19.39 0.86
CA ASP A 166 12.03 -20.26 1.14
C ASP A 166 12.34 -21.73 0.83
N THR A 167 13.23 -22.33 1.63
CA THR A 167 13.54 -23.75 1.59
C THR A 167 13.19 -24.42 2.91
N PRO A 168 12.85 -25.72 2.93
CA PRO A 168 12.57 -26.45 4.17
C PRO A 168 13.66 -26.31 5.23
N GLU A 169 14.93 -26.31 4.81
CA GLU A 169 16.08 -26.22 5.71
C GLU A 169 16.21 -24.82 6.34
N ARG A 170 16.08 -23.76 5.53
CA ARG A 170 16.14 -22.38 6.04
C ARG A 170 14.92 -22.04 6.88
N ASN A 171 13.73 -22.48 6.48
CA ASN A 171 12.52 -22.32 7.29
C ASN A 171 12.65 -23.05 8.63
N LYS A 172 13.14 -24.29 8.65
CA LYS A 172 13.41 -25.00 9.91
C LYS A 172 14.38 -24.22 10.81
N MET A 173 15.44 -23.66 10.24
CA MET A 173 16.41 -22.85 10.99
C MET A 173 15.77 -21.60 11.62
N VAL A 174 14.90 -20.90 10.88
CA VAL A 174 14.12 -19.76 11.41
C VAL A 174 13.25 -20.21 12.57
N HIS A 175 12.43 -21.26 12.37
CA HIS A 175 11.57 -21.84 13.42
C HIS A 175 12.35 -22.11 14.70
N THR A 176 13.44 -22.86 14.59
CA THR A 176 14.23 -23.26 15.76
C THR A 176 14.83 -22.07 16.50
N LEU A 177 15.33 -21.05 15.80
CA LEU A 177 15.93 -19.87 16.44
C LEU A 177 14.88 -18.94 17.07
N CYS A 178 13.70 -18.81 16.45
CA CYS A 178 12.61 -18.01 17.00
C CYS A 178 12.00 -18.69 18.24
N GLU A 179 11.80 -20.02 18.20
CA GLU A 179 11.35 -20.80 19.35
C GLU A 179 12.35 -20.78 20.51
N ASP A 180 13.65 -20.78 20.22
CA ASP A 180 14.71 -20.62 21.22
C ASP A 180 14.55 -19.32 22.00
N ILE A 181 14.46 -18.18 21.31
CA ILE A 181 14.27 -16.87 21.94
C ILE A 181 13.00 -16.84 22.80
N ARG A 182 11.89 -17.35 22.26
CA ARG A 182 10.59 -17.40 22.96
C ARG A 182 10.61 -18.29 24.20
N SER A 183 11.53 -19.23 24.30
CA SER A 183 11.63 -20.11 25.47
C SER A 183 12.02 -19.37 26.76
N TYR A 184 12.66 -18.20 26.65
CA TYR A 184 13.11 -17.41 27.81
C TYR A 184 12.71 -15.94 27.80
N THR A 185 12.14 -15.39 26.72
CA THR A 185 11.69 -13.99 26.70
C THR A 185 10.63 -13.68 25.64
N ASP A 186 9.77 -12.69 25.93
CA ASP A 186 8.79 -12.11 25.00
C ASP A 186 9.34 -10.87 24.25
N MET A 187 10.67 -10.72 24.18
CA MET A 187 11.28 -9.60 23.47
C MET A 187 11.23 -9.89 21.97
N ILE A 188 10.91 -8.88 21.17
CA ILE A 188 10.73 -9.06 19.73
C ILE A 188 12.02 -9.48 19.04
N HIS A 189 11.87 -10.33 18.03
CA HIS A 189 12.94 -10.71 17.12
C HIS A 189 12.55 -10.30 15.70
N VAL A 190 13.45 -9.59 15.03
CA VAL A 190 13.21 -9.05 13.69
C VAL A 190 13.79 -10.01 12.66
N VAL A 191 12.99 -10.39 11.66
CA VAL A 191 13.42 -11.24 10.54
C VAL A 191 13.20 -10.50 9.23
N THR A 192 14.26 -10.33 8.43
CA THR A 192 14.23 -9.63 7.13
C THR A 192 13.59 -10.48 6.04
N VAL A 193 12.28 -10.70 6.16
CA VAL A 193 11.48 -11.53 5.24
C VAL A 193 10.04 -11.02 5.16
N GLU A 194 9.42 -11.18 4.00
CA GLU A 194 7.99 -10.98 3.81
C GLU A 194 7.13 -12.08 4.48
N PRO A 195 5.88 -11.77 4.86
CA PRO A 195 4.94 -12.77 5.32
C PRO A 195 4.77 -13.90 4.29
N ARG A 196 5.04 -15.13 4.71
CA ARG A 196 4.83 -16.32 3.88
C ARG A 196 4.34 -17.49 4.71
N ALA A 197 3.56 -18.36 4.08
CA ALA A 197 2.87 -19.48 4.72
C ALA A 197 3.80 -20.37 5.58
N SER A 198 5.05 -20.56 5.14
CA SER A 198 6.04 -21.40 5.84
C SER A 198 6.53 -20.84 7.18
N LEU A 199 6.26 -19.56 7.48
CA LEU A 199 6.77 -18.85 8.66
C LEU A 199 5.66 -18.19 9.52
N LEU A 200 4.38 -18.36 9.17
CA LEU A 200 3.27 -17.78 9.94
C LEU A 200 3.22 -18.36 11.37
N GLY A 201 3.05 -17.49 12.37
CA GLY A 201 3.06 -17.84 13.78
C GLY A 201 4.47 -18.04 14.38
N VAL A 202 5.52 -17.94 13.56
CA VAL A 202 6.91 -18.15 13.99
C VAL A 202 7.68 -16.85 14.07
N VAL A 203 7.48 -15.95 13.11
CA VAL A 203 8.07 -14.61 13.11
C VAL A 203 7.19 -13.67 13.92
N ASP A 204 7.76 -13.02 14.93
CA ASP A 204 7.06 -12.02 15.75
C ASP A 204 7.05 -10.64 15.06
N ASP A 205 8.15 -10.28 14.40
CA ASP A 205 8.33 -9.00 13.72
C ASP A 205 8.88 -9.21 12.30
N TRP A 206 8.02 -9.00 11.31
CA TRP A 206 8.37 -9.12 9.89
C TRP A 206 9.11 -7.88 9.43
N CYS A 207 10.16 -8.04 8.64
CA CYS A 207 10.89 -6.91 8.08
C CYS A 207 11.11 -7.08 6.56
N PRO A 208 10.05 -7.06 5.73
CA PRO A 208 10.19 -7.10 4.28
C PRO A 208 10.84 -5.83 3.74
N THR A 209 11.36 -5.91 2.51
CA THR A 209 11.59 -4.67 1.76
C THR A 209 10.24 -4.01 1.52
N TRP A 210 10.15 -2.69 1.68
CA TRP A 210 8.85 -2.03 1.74
C TRP A 210 8.02 -2.11 0.44
N HIS A 211 8.63 -2.43 -0.71
CA HIS A 211 7.90 -2.72 -1.96
C HIS A 211 7.31 -4.13 -2.09
N ASN A 212 7.74 -5.08 -1.25
CA ASN A 212 7.32 -6.49 -1.30
C ASN A 212 6.12 -6.79 -0.38
N VAL A 213 5.49 -5.76 0.18
CA VAL A 213 4.34 -5.91 1.06
C VAL A 213 3.30 -4.83 0.76
N THR A 214 2.03 -5.19 0.85
CA THR A 214 0.91 -4.25 0.72
C THR A 214 0.39 -3.80 2.09
N GLU A 215 -0.25 -2.62 2.15
CA GLU A 215 -0.95 -2.16 3.37
C GLU A 215 -1.95 -3.21 3.88
N LYS A 216 -2.67 -3.87 2.97
CA LYS A 216 -3.64 -4.92 3.32
C LYS A 216 -2.97 -6.08 4.06
N GLU A 217 -1.88 -6.62 3.52
CA GLU A 217 -1.14 -7.71 4.15
C GLU A 217 -0.60 -7.30 5.53
N ILE A 218 -0.08 -6.08 5.67
CA ILE A 218 0.38 -5.55 6.96
C ILE A 218 -0.78 -5.54 7.97
N ARG A 219 -1.92 -4.93 7.63
CA ARG A 219 -3.07 -4.81 8.53
C ARG A 219 -3.65 -6.18 8.92
N GLU A 220 -3.80 -7.10 7.96
CA GLU A 220 -4.28 -8.47 8.23
C GLU A 220 -3.38 -9.23 9.21
N ARG A 221 -2.05 -9.03 9.13
CA ARG A 221 -1.10 -9.64 10.07
C ARG A 221 -1.09 -8.95 11.42
N GLN A 222 -1.19 -7.62 11.47
CA GLN A 222 -1.32 -6.85 12.71
C GLN A 222 -2.58 -7.22 13.51
N GLU A 223 -3.70 -7.49 12.84
CA GLU A 223 -4.92 -8.00 13.47
C GLU A 223 -4.72 -9.37 14.16
N LEU A 224 -3.73 -10.14 13.72
CA LEU A 224 -3.32 -11.42 14.32
C LEU A 224 -2.25 -11.25 15.41
N GLY A 225 -1.81 -10.01 15.70
CA GLY A 225 -0.85 -9.67 16.75
C GLY A 225 0.61 -9.61 16.30
N ASP A 226 0.90 -9.71 14.99
CA ASP A 226 2.25 -9.58 14.47
C ASP A 226 2.73 -8.11 14.48
N TYR A 227 4.03 -7.90 14.64
CA TYR A 227 4.69 -6.61 14.45
C TYR A 227 5.28 -6.49 13.04
N PHE A 228 5.46 -5.25 12.57
CA PHE A 228 6.09 -4.97 11.29
C PHE A 228 7.19 -3.93 11.41
N TRP A 229 8.36 -4.32 10.97
CA TRP A 229 9.36 -3.42 10.43
C TRP A 229 9.33 -3.50 8.92
N TRP A 230 10.11 -2.66 8.29
CA TRP A 230 10.46 -2.81 6.88
C TRP A 230 11.84 -2.24 6.63
N TYR A 231 12.39 -2.51 5.45
CA TYR A 231 13.71 -1.99 5.11
C TYR A 231 13.85 -1.56 3.66
N GLY A 232 14.87 -0.73 3.45
CA GLY A 232 15.41 -0.40 2.14
C GLY A 232 16.86 -0.87 2.04
N CYS A 233 17.27 -1.23 0.83
CA CYS A 233 18.65 -1.53 0.49
C CYS A 233 18.92 -1.11 -0.96
N VAL A 234 19.61 -1.95 -1.72
CA VAL A 234 19.75 -1.84 -3.19
C VAL A 234 18.38 -1.78 -3.87
N VAL A 235 17.38 -2.45 -3.27
CA VAL A 235 15.97 -2.40 -3.63
C VAL A 235 15.11 -1.93 -2.44
N PRO A 236 13.94 -1.31 -2.71
CA PRO A 236 13.45 -0.98 -4.04
C PRO A 236 14.17 0.20 -4.68
N GLN A 237 13.90 0.37 -5.98
CA GLN A 237 14.32 1.53 -6.78
C GLN A 237 13.08 2.31 -7.24
N TYR A 238 13.28 3.50 -7.81
CA TYR A 238 12.21 4.27 -8.47
C TYR A 238 11.37 3.34 -9.38
N PRO A 239 10.02 3.37 -9.32
CA PRO A 239 9.18 4.44 -8.74
C PRO A 239 8.83 4.32 -7.26
N TYR A 240 9.32 3.32 -6.52
CA TYR A 240 9.11 3.25 -5.07
C TYR A 240 9.97 4.28 -4.33
N PRO A 241 9.61 4.70 -3.11
CA PRO A 241 10.44 5.61 -2.35
C PRO A 241 11.76 4.91 -1.96
N THR A 242 12.86 5.65 -2.06
CA THR A 242 14.20 5.14 -1.74
C THR A 242 15.00 6.12 -0.87
N TYR A 243 16.15 5.63 -0.40
CA TYR A 243 17.22 6.45 0.15
C TYR A 243 18.38 6.64 -0.84
N HIS A 244 18.18 6.41 -2.14
CA HIS A 244 19.23 6.51 -3.14
C HIS A 244 19.49 7.96 -3.57
N ILE A 245 20.66 8.23 -4.13
CA ILE A 245 21.03 9.56 -4.64
C ILE A 245 20.16 10.02 -5.83
N PRO A 246 19.83 9.16 -6.82
CA PRO A 246 19.08 9.58 -8.00
C PRO A 246 17.59 9.90 -7.75
N ASP A 247 17.08 9.59 -6.56
CA ASP A 247 15.67 9.75 -6.22
C ASP A 247 15.36 11.16 -5.68
N ARG A 248 14.08 11.50 -5.60
CA ARG A 248 13.57 12.74 -5.05
C ARG A 248 13.77 12.73 -3.53
N THR A 249 14.18 13.85 -2.96
CA THR A 249 14.29 13.99 -1.49
C THR A 249 12.96 13.71 -0.79
N LEU A 250 11.84 14.11 -1.41
CA LEU A 250 10.47 13.81 -0.97
C LEU A 250 10.26 12.32 -0.66
N SER A 251 10.80 11.42 -1.48
CA SER A 251 10.65 9.96 -1.34
C SER A 251 11.10 9.47 0.03
N SER A 252 12.30 9.86 0.46
CA SER A 252 12.88 9.47 1.76
C SER A 252 12.06 9.97 2.97
N ARG A 253 11.34 11.07 2.80
CA ARG A 253 10.50 11.67 3.84
C ARG A 253 9.16 10.95 3.95
N LEU A 254 8.54 10.59 2.82
CA LEU A 254 7.26 9.89 2.76
C LEU A 254 7.32 8.48 3.34
N VAL A 255 8.51 7.84 3.40
CA VAL A 255 8.67 6.54 4.10
C VAL A 255 8.17 6.65 5.55
N MET A 256 8.45 7.74 6.26
CA MET A 256 7.99 7.91 7.67
C MET A 256 6.50 8.22 7.78
N TRP A 257 5.92 8.84 6.75
CA TRP A 257 4.46 9.06 6.69
C TRP A 257 3.72 7.74 6.48
N MET A 258 4.17 6.95 5.50
CA MET A 258 3.62 5.61 5.25
C MET A 258 3.86 4.68 6.44
N GLN A 259 5.00 4.83 7.14
CA GLN A 259 5.27 4.13 8.38
C GLN A 259 4.18 4.41 9.42
N LYS A 260 3.80 5.69 9.62
CA LYS A 260 2.74 6.07 10.55
C LYS A 260 1.38 5.53 10.13
N ASP A 261 1.04 5.65 8.86
CA ASP A 261 -0.25 5.23 8.30
C ASP A 261 -0.48 3.72 8.39
N TYR A 262 0.53 2.93 8.01
CA TYR A 262 0.46 1.46 8.00
C TYR A 262 0.77 0.84 9.37
N ASN A 263 0.99 1.68 10.39
CA ASN A 263 1.42 1.27 11.72
C ASN A 263 2.68 0.38 11.69
N VAL A 264 3.65 0.68 10.82
CA VAL A 264 4.94 -0.01 10.80
C VAL A 264 5.79 0.50 11.97
N GLU A 265 6.20 -0.37 12.88
CA GLU A 265 6.88 0.02 14.11
C GLU A 265 8.37 0.38 13.90
N GLY A 266 9.01 -0.13 12.85
CA GLY A 266 10.44 0.10 12.62
C GLY A 266 10.87 0.20 11.16
N VAL A 267 12.00 0.89 10.93
CA VAL A 267 12.59 1.06 9.60
C VAL A 267 14.06 0.69 9.66
N LEU A 268 14.43 -0.43 9.05
CA LEU A 268 15.81 -0.87 8.94
C LEU A 268 16.45 -0.27 7.68
N TYR A 269 17.71 0.14 7.78
CA TYR A 269 18.55 0.40 6.63
C TYR A 269 19.89 -0.31 6.79
N TRP A 270 20.22 -1.13 5.80
CA TRP A 270 21.29 -2.12 5.91
C TRP A 270 22.70 -1.52 6.06
N ALA A 271 22.92 -0.23 5.76
CA ALA A 271 24.15 0.47 6.14
C ALA A 271 24.05 2.01 6.07
N SER A 272 24.55 2.75 7.08
CA SER A 272 24.58 4.23 7.09
C SER A 272 25.90 4.89 6.72
N ALA A 273 27.00 4.14 6.66
CA ALA A 273 28.35 4.70 6.61
C ALA A 273 29.40 3.80 5.92
N LEU A 274 29.07 3.16 4.79
CA LEU A 274 30.07 2.42 4.01
C LEU A 274 31.06 3.37 3.32
N MET A 275 32.34 3.27 3.71
CA MET A 275 33.44 4.06 3.16
C MET A 275 34.27 3.32 2.09
N SER A 276 33.88 2.08 1.77
CA SER A 276 34.43 1.23 0.71
C SER A 276 33.35 0.93 -0.33
N LYS A 277 33.68 0.18 -1.39
CA LYS A 277 32.69 -0.40 -2.30
C LYS A 277 32.78 -1.90 -2.42
N TYR A 278 31.65 -2.55 -2.61
CA TYR A 278 31.59 -3.98 -2.88
C TYR A 278 31.95 -4.26 -4.35
N ASP A 279 32.84 -5.22 -4.58
CA ASP A 279 33.24 -5.70 -5.90
C ASP A 279 32.73 -7.13 -6.08
N ASP A 280 31.65 -7.27 -6.86
CA ASP A 280 31.00 -8.56 -7.16
C ASP A 280 31.96 -9.56 -7.81
N THR A 281 32.93 -9.09 -8.59
CA THR A 281 33.88 -9.98 -9.28
C THR A 281 34.90 -10.60 -8.33
N GLN A 282 35.17 -9.93 -7.21
CA GLN A 282 36.13 -10.36 -6.19
C GLN A 282 35.45 -10.84 -4.91
N ASN A 283 34.13 -10.71 -4.80
CA ASN A 283 33.31 -11.03 -3.63
C ASN A 283 33.88 -10.40 -2.33
N LYS A 284 34.28 -9.13 -2.40
CA LYS A 284 34.88 -8.40 -1.27
C LYS A 284 34.72 -6.88 -1.39
N TYR A 285 34.89 -6.20 -0.27
CA TYR A 285 35.01 -4.74 -0.25
C TYR A 285 36.40 -4.27 -0.71
N VAL A 286 36.43 -3.24 -1.55
CA VAL A 286 37.64 -2.57 -2.06
C VAL A 286 37.60 -1.07 -1.78
N SER A 287 38.75 -0.40 -1.88
CA SER A 287 38.84 1.05 -1.64
C SER A 287 37.97 1.82 -2.64
N ARG A 288 37.25 2.83 -2.14
CA ARG A 288 36.47 3.80 -2.91
C ARG A 288 36.94 5.21 -2.56
N ASP A 289 36.85 6.15 -3.50
CA ASP A 289 36.83 7.58 -3.18
C ASP A 289 35.38 7.98 -2.88
N ILE A 290 35.08 8.20 -1.60
CA ILE A 290 33.72 8.45 -1.15
C ILE A 290 33.13 9.75 -1.75
N TRP A 291 33.97 10.69 -2.18
CA TRP A 291 33.53 12.00 -2.66
C TRP A 291 33.16 12.02 -4.14
N THR A 292 33.70 11.08 -4.93
CA THR A 292 33.56 11.07 -6.39
C THR A 292 32.89 9.83 -6.96
N ASP A 293 32.98 8.69 -6.28
CA ASP A 293 32.32 7.44 -6.67
C ASP A 293 31.06 7.26 -5.81
N PRO A 294 29.83 7.33 -6.37
CA PRO A 294 28.61 7.23 -5.57
C PRO A 294 28.19 5.78 -5.24
N PHE A 295 28.92 4.76 -5.72
CA PHE A 295 28.52 3.35 -5.58
C PHE A 295 29.31 2.66 -4.48
N ALA A 296 28.74 2.57 -3.27
CA ALA A 296 29.25 1.65 -2.25
C ALA A 296 28.79 0.20 -2.51
N PHE A 297 27.64 0.03 -3.16
CA PHE A 297 27.15 -1.25 -3.65
C PHE A 297 26.79 -1.14 -5.15
N PRO A 298 26.99 -2.20 -5.95
CA PRO A 298 26.65 -2.19 -7.38
C PRO A 298 25.19 -1.84 -7.66
N ASN A 299 24.95 -1.15 -8.77
CA ASN A 299 23.62 -0.83 -9.31
C ASN A 299 22.70 0.06 -8.45
N ALA A 300 23.18 0.62 -7.33
CA ALA A 300 22.41 1.56 -6.50
C ALA A 300 23.29 2.72 -5.98
N ALA A 301 23.26 3.85 -6.69
CA ALA A 301 24.02 5.03 -6.30
C ALA A 301 23.49 5.61 -4.98
N GLY A 302 24.38 5.81 -4.01
CA GLY A 302 24.00 6.29 -2.68
C GLY A 302 23.63 5.19 -1.68
N ASP A 303 23.48 3.94 -2.12
CA ASP A 303 23.12 2.86 -1.22
C ASP A 303 24.25 2.52 -0.24
N GLY A 304 23.88 2.20 1.00
CA GLY A 304 24.79 1.84 2.09
C GLY A 304 25.54 3.01 2.74
N PHE A 305 25.21 4.25 2.40
CA PHE A 305 25.71 5.43 3.13
C PHE A 305 24.73 6.61 3.12
N LEU A 306 24.48 7.16 4.30
CA LEU A 306 23.77 8.42 4.55
C LEU A 306 24.66 9.48 5.22
N VAL A 307 25.84 9.06 5.68
CA VAL A 307 26.85 9.90 6.32
C VAL A 307 28.17 9.67 5.59
N TYR A 308 28.87 10.76 5.29
CA TYR A 308 30.26 10.73 4.84
C TYR A 308 31.22 10.86 6.03
N ALA A 309 32.44 10.35 5.88
CA ALA A 309 33.52 10.56 6.83
C ALA A 309 34.44 11.67 6.34
N GLY A 310 34.33 12.86 6.95
CA GLY A 310 35.34 13.88 6.81
C GLY A 310 36.62 13.45 7.52
N THR A 311 37.77 13.75 6.93
CA THR A 311 39.08 13.51 7.56
C THR A 311 40.00 14.73 7.40
N GLU A 312 40.97 14.89 8.29
CA GLU A 312 41.94 16.02 8.22
C GLU A 312 42.74 16.09 6.92
N ASN A 313 42.81 14.99 6.16
CA ASN A 313 43.61 14.86 4.94
C ASN A 313 42.76 14.65 3.67
N ASP A 314 41.44 14.85 3.73
CA ASP A 314 40.56 14.58 2.58
C ASP A 314 40.53 15.72 1.53
N GLY A 315 41.07 16.90 1.84
CA GLY A 315 41.09 18.05 0.94
C GLY A 315 39.73 18.74 0.73
N ILE A 316 38.67 18.26 1.39
CA ILE A 316 37.28 18.72 1.22
C ILE A 316 36.72 19.27 2.52
N ILE A 317 36.72 18.45 3.58
CA ILE A 317 36.24 18.82 4.91
C ILE A 317 37.42 19.20 5.80
N ASN A 318 38.56 18.55 5.63
CA ASN A 318 39.80 18.75 6.40
C ASN A 318 39.57 18.70 7.92
N LYS A 319 38.68 17.80 8.35
CA LYS A 319 38.37 17.57 9.77
C LYS A 319 37.78 16.18 9.97
N ASN A 320 38.22 15.49 11.02
CA ASN A 320 37.68 14.18 11.43
C ASN A 320 36.27 14.34 12.03
N ILE A 321 35.24 14.36 11.19
CA ILE A 321 33.83 14.51 11.61
C ILE A 321 32.87 13.69 10.73
N PRO A 322 31.72 13.25 11.28
CA PRO A 322 30.59 12.81 10.45
C PRO A 322 30.05 14.00 9.65
N VAL A 323 29.78 13.77 8.37
CA VAL A 323 29.20 14.77 7.46
C VAL A 323 27.84 14.27 6.96
N PRO A 324 26.74 14.98 7.26
CA PRO A 324 25.40 14.55 6.85
C PRO A 324 25.20 14.70 5.34
N THR A 325 24.33 13.86 4.79
CA THR A 325 23.78 14.03 3.44
C THR A 325 22.46 14.81 3.49
N ILE A 326 22.04 15.38 2.36
CA ILE A 326 20.69 15.95 2.20
C ILE A 326 19.62 14.86 2.44
N ARG A 327 19.90 13.61 2.05
CA ARG A 327 19.02 12.45 2.30
C ARG A 327 18.83 12.20 3.79
N LEU A 328 19.89 12.28 4.58
CA LEU A 328 19.81 12.16 6.04
C LEU A 328 19.01 13.31 6.70
N GLU A 329 19.16 14.54 6.22
CA GLU A 329 18.33 15.66 6.68
C GLU A 329 16.85 15.41 6.35
N SER A 330 16.55 14.91 5.15
CA SER A 330 15.18 14.57 4.73
C SER A 330 14.56 13.42 5.55
N ILE A 331 15.36 12.43 5.94
CA ILE A 331 14.93 11.34 6.84
C ILE A 331 14.60 11.88 8.23
N ARG A 332 15.43 12.77 8.78
CA ARG A 332 15.11 13.42 10.07
C ARG A 332 13.82 14.23 9.97
N ASP A 333 13.67 15.00 8.89
CA ASP A 333 12.46 15.78 8.67
C ASP A 333 11.20 14.88 8.57
N GLY A 334 11.31 13.68 7.99
CA GLY A 334 10.24 12.67 8.02
C GLY A 334 9.96 12.13 9.41
N ALA A 335 11.00 11.90 10.22
CA ALA A 335 10.85 11.52 11.62
C ALA A 335 10.17 12.61 12.46
N GLU A 336 10.45 13.89 12.19
CA GLU A 336 9.77 15.02 12.82
C GLU A 336 8.29 15.10 12.38
N ASP A 337 7.99 14.84 11.10
CA ASP A 337 6.59 14.76 10.64
C ASP A 337 5.83 13.60 11.29
N TYR A 338 6.49 12.47 11.54
CA TYR A 338 5.92 11.39 12.32
C TYR A 338 5.50 11.89 13.71
N GLU A 339 6.39 12.62 14.41
CA GLU A 339 6.09 13.22 15.72
C GLU A 339 4.86 14.17 15.64
N TYR A 340 4.73 14.96 14.57
CA TYR A 340 3.56 15.82 14.33
C TYR A 340 2.26 15.02 14.14
N LEU A 341 2.30 13.94 13.35
CA LEU A 341 1.15 13.07 13.15
C LEU A 341 0.68 12.43 14.47
N LEU A 342 1.61 12.05 15.35
CA LEU A 342 1.28 11.56 16.70
C LEU A 342 0.60 12.63 17.57
N MET A 343 1.01 13.90 17.45
CA MET A 343 0.40 14.97 18.23
C MET A 343 -1.07 15.15 17.83
N VAL A 344 -1.38 15.17 16.53
CA VAL A 344 -2.76 15.25 16.03
C VAL A 344 -3.55 14.00 16.41
N GLU A 345 -2.98 12.81 16.21
CA GLU A 345 -3.62 11.55 16.59
C GLU A 345 -4.02 11.52 18.07
N ASN A 346 -3.11 11.94 18.97
CA ASN A 346 -3.36 11.99 20.41
C ASN A 346 -4.41 13.03 20.77
N LYS A 347 -4.37 14.22 20.13
CA LYS A 347 -5.41 15.25 20.30
C LYS A 347 -6.78 14.69 19.91
N TYR A 348 -6.89 14.04 18.76
CA TYR A 348 -8.14 13.45 18.29
C TYR A 348 -8.62 12.30 19.17
N LYS A 349 -7.73 11.40 19.63
CA LYS A 349 -8.10 10.35 20.61
C LYS A 349 -8.73 10.94 21.87
N GLN A 350 -8.15 12.01 22.43
CA GLN A 350 -8.69 12.69 23.60
C GLN A 350 -10.06 13.33 23.32
N LEU A 351 -10.25 13.90 22.14
CA LEU A 351 -11.54 14.50 21.75
C LEU A 351 -12.62 13.44 21.47
N ILE A 352 -12.27 12.31 20.85
CA ILE A 352 -13.15 11.16 20.64
C ILE A 352 -13.67 10.65 22.00
N GLU A 353 -12.76 10.48 22.98
CA GLU A 353 -13.14 10.09 24.35
C GLU A 353 -13.99 11.17 25.03
N LYS A 354 -13.59 12.45 24.96
CA LYS A 354 -14.31 13.59 25.54
C LYS A 354 -15.77 13.65 25.06
N TYR A 355 -16.00 13.42 23.76
CA TYR A 355 -17.32 13.49 23.15
C TYR A 355 -18.07 12.16 23.12
N ASN A 356 -17.44 11.07 23.59
CA ASN A 356 -17.99 9.71 23.53
C ASN A 356 -18.42 9.33 22.11
N LEU A 357 -17.52 9.55 21.16
CA LEU A 357 -17.75 9.27 19.74
C LEU A 357 -17.30 7.84 19.39
N ASP A 358 -18.09 7.17 18.57
CA ASP A 358 -17.72 5.89 17.96
C ASP A 358 -17.01 6.16 16.63
N LEU A 359 -15.74 6.58 16.72
CA LEU A 359 -14.89 6.88 15.58
C LEU A 359 -13.58 6.11 15.66
N ASP A 360 -13.19 5.50 14.55
CA ASP A 360 -11.86 4.91 14.41
C ASP A 360 -10.84 6.00 14.06
N ILE A 361 -9.83 6.15 14.93
CA ILE A 361 -8.74 7.09 14.73
C ILE A 361 -7.94 6.79 13.46
N ILE A 362 -7.82 5.52 13.07
CA ILE A 362 -7.11 5.12 11.85
C ILE A 362 -7.82 5.72 10.64
N ASP A 363 -9.15 5.64 10.59
CA ASP A 363 -9.94 6.19 9.49
C ASP A 363 -9.90 7.73 9.46
N ILE A 364 -9.89 8.41 10.62
CA ILE A 364 -9.75 9.88 10.66
C ILE A 364 -8.38 10.32 10.14
N MET A 365 -7.30 9.67 10.57
CA MET A 365 -5.94 10.07 10.21
C MET A 365 -5.64 9.92 8.71
N LYS A 366 -6.41 9.12 7.96
CA LYS A 366 -6.28 8.98 6.50
C LYS A 366 -6.37 10.31 5.75
N GLU A 367 -7.06 11.31 6.30
CA GLU A 367 -7.15 12.65 5.69
C GLU A 367 -5.78 13.31 5.47
N PHE A 368 -4.77 12.95 6.26
CA PHE A 368 -3.40 13.46 6.13
C PHE A 368 -2.55 12.63 5.13
N TYR A 369 -2.96 11.40 4.83
CA TYR A 369 -2.18 10.44 4.02
C TYR A 369 -2.66 10.34 2.58
N THR A 370 -3.96 10.17 2.37
CA THR A 370 -4.56 9.92 1.04
C THR A 370 -4.24 11.01 0.01
N PRO A 371 -4.10 12.30 0.37
CA PRO A 371 -3.66 13.32 -0.58
C PRO A 371 -2.18 13.22 -1.00
N LEU A 372 -1.35 12.50 -0.25
CA LEU A 372 0.09 12.35 -0.49
C LEU A 372 0.43 11.07 -1.24
N TYR A 373 -0.33 9.99 -1.04
CA TYR A 373 -0.06 8.72 -1.71
C TYR A 373 -1.29 7.80 -1.72
N ALA A 374 -1.35 6.94 -2.74
CA ALA A 374 -2.36 5.89 -2.86
C ALA A 374 -1.82 4.54 -2.37
N ASN A 375 -0.52 4.29 -2.52
CA ASN A 375 0.22 3.16 -1.97
C ASN A 375 1.72 3.46 -2.06
N ILE A 376 2.57 2.55 -1.57
CA ILE A 376 4.02 2.75 -1.54
C ILE A 376 4.66 2.97 -2.92
N GLY A 377 4.10 2.43 -4.00
CA GLY A 377 4.60 2.64 -5.37
C GLY A 377 3.95 3.80 -6.11
N ASN A 378 2.95 4.46 -5.52
CA ASN A 378 2.19 5.53 -6.15
C ASN A 378 1.96 6.67 -5.15
N PHE A 379 2.86 7.63 -5.18
CA PHE A 379 2.88 8.78 -4.30
C PHE A 379 3.08 10.09 -5.07
N GLU A 380 2.70 11.18 -4.43
CA GLU A 380 2.85 12.54 -4.94
C GLU A 380 4.31 12.86 -5.23
N THR A 381 4.58 13.46 -6.38
CA THR A 381 5.94 13.80 -6.81
C THR A 381 6.23 15.30 -6.74
N ASN A 382 5.19 16.10 -6.46
CA ASN A 382 5.22 17.55 -6.27
C ASN A 382 5.50 17.89 -4.78
N PRO A 383 6.70 18.37 -4.43
CA PRO A 383 7.07 18.61 -3.03
C PRO A 383 6.22 19.68 -2.33
N GLU A 384 5.60 20.58 -3.09
CA GLU A 384 4.69 21.62 -2.62
C GLU A 384 3.47 21.03 -1.91
N ARG A 385 2.98 19.87 -2.36
CA ARG A 385 1.84 19.20 -1.73
C ARG A 385 2.16 18.73 -0.32
N LEU A 386 3.35 18.18 -0.09
CA LEU A 386 3.78 17.78 1.24
C LEU A 386 3.90 19.00 2.15
N GLN A 387 4.42 20.12 1.65
CA GLN A 387 4.51 21.34 2.46
C GLN A 387 3.12 21.88 2.83
N GLN A 388 2.16 21.87 1.91
CA GLN A 388 0.77 22.21 2.21
C GLN A 388 0.17 21.27 3.27
N MET A 389 0.44 19.96 3.18
CA MET A 389 -0.06 19.01 4.18
C MET A 389 0.57 19.26 5.56
N ARG A 390 1.85 19.61 5.61
CA ARG A 390 2.51 19.99 6.87
C ARG A 390 1.93 21.28 7.46
N GLU A 391 1.54 22.25 6.63
CA GLU A 391 0.82 23.44 7.10
C GLU A 391 -0.55 23.08 7.70
N VAL A 392 -1.27 22.16 7.05
CA VAL A 392 -2.55 21.62 7.57
C VAL A 392 -2.34 20.95 8.93
N LEU A 393 -1.36 20.04 9.05
CA LEU A 393 -1.01 19.42 10.32
C LEU A 393 -0.64 20.45 11.39
N ALA A 394 0.19 21.42 11.02
CA ALA A 394 0.64 22.43 11.96
C ALA A 394 -0.51 23.29 12.51
N ASN A 395 -1.44 23.70 11.65
CA ASN A 395 -2.63 24.42 12.06
C ASN A 395 -3.51 23.57 12.98
N GLU A 396 -3.65 22.27 12.71
CA GLU A 396 -4.42 21.36 13.55
C GLU A 396 -3.78 21.11 14.92
N ILE A 397 -2.45 21.05 14.98
CA ILE A 397 -1.71 20.94 16.26
C ILE A 397 -1.87 22.21 17.09
N LEU A 398 -1.82 23.38 16.44
CA LEU A 398 -1.86 24.68 17.09
C LEU A 398 -3.27 25.21 17.34
N SER A 399 -4.32 24.54 16.86
CA SER A 399 -5.69 24.97 17.12
C SER A 399 -6.05 24.71 18.58
N ASP A 400 -6.50 25.76 19.26
CA ASP A 400 -6.85 25.75 20.69
C ASP A 400 -8.30 25.33 20.95
N ASP A 401 -9.04 24.98 19.90
CA ASP A 401 -10.42 24.53 19.98
C ASP A 401 -10.53 23.00 20.05
N ASN A 402 -11.73 22.54 20.36
CA ASN A 402 -12.04 21.12 20.55
C ASN A 402 -12.78 20.56 19.33
N ALA A 403 -12.27 20.84 18.13
CA ALA A 403 -12.83 20.32 16.88
C ALA A 403 -12.10 19.05 16.42
N ILE A 404 -12.84 18.10 15.86
CA ILE A 404 -12.30 17.00 15.05
C ILE A 404 -12.80 17.20 13.64
N ILE A 405 -11.89 17.22 12.67
CA ILE A 405 -12.25 17.17 11.25
C ILE A 405 -12.00 15.77 10.74
N SER A 406 -12.90 15.29 9.87
CA SER A 406 -12.73 14.03 9.15
C SER A 406 -13.16 14.21 7.71
N VAL A 407 -12.34 13.71 6.79
CA VAL A 407 -12.63 13.66 5.35
C VAL A 407 -12.88 12.22 4.94
N LEU A 408 -14.15 11.89 4.69
CA LEU A 408 -14.58 10.53 4.37
C LEU A 408 -14.93 10.39 2.88
N PRO A 409 -14.94 9.16 2.35
CA PRO A 409 -15.60 8.88 1.08
C PRO A 409 -17.06 9.32 1.13
N ASN A 410 -17.54 9.95 0.05
CA ASN A 410 -18.93 10.33 -0.03
C ASN A 410 -19.80 9.08 -0.19
N LEU A 411 -20.55 8.68 0.84
CA LEU A 411 -21.48 7.54 0.80
C LEU A 411 -22.92 7.93 1.15
N ILE A 412 -23.19 9.24 1.14
CA ILE A 412 -24.49 9.83 1.46
C ILE A 412 -25.26 10.27 0.21
N SER A 413 -24.58 10.54 -0.91
CA SER A 413 -25.23 10.76 -2.20
C SER A 413 -25.36 9.47 -3.01
N GLU A 414 -26.13 9.54 -4.10
CA GLU A 414 -26.29 8.43 -5.07
C GLU A 414 -24.98 8.05 -5.77
N THR A 415 -23.99 8.96 -5.78
CA THR A 415 -22.63 8.70 -6.27
C THR A 415 -21.65 8.72 -5.11
N ALA A 416 -20.50 8.07 -5.28
CA ALA A 416 -19.39 8.16 -4.34
C ALA A 416 -18.35 9.23 -4.73
N GLU A 417 -18.70 10.12 -5.65
CA GLU A 417 -17.82 11.20 -6.10
C GLU A 417 -17.71 12.30 -5.04
N GLY A 418 -16.54 12.94 -4.95
CA GLY A 418 -16.27 13.92 -3.90
C GLY A 418 -15.93 13.29 -2.55
N ARG A 419 -15.97 14.12 -1.51
CA ARG A 419 -15.70 13.76 -0.12
C ARG A 419 -16.79 14.29 0.78
N GLU A 420 -17.12 13.54 1.81
CA GLU A 420 -17.91 14.05 2.93
C GLU A 420 -16.94 14.65 3.96
N VAL A 421 -17.03 15.95 4.20
CA VAL A 421 -16.30 16.60 5.28
C VAL A 421 -17.20 16.65 6.50
N ARG A 422 -16.77 16.03 7.59
CA ARG A 422 -17.43 16.04 8.89
C ARG A 422 -16.61 16.85 9.88
N VAL A 423 -17.29 17.70 10.64
CA VAL A 423 -16.72 18.45 11.76
C VAL A 423 -17.48 18.06 13.01
N TYR A 424 -16.77 17.60 14.03
CA TYR A 424 -17.30 17.34 15.36
C TYR A 424 -16.84 18.47 16.27
N ALA A 425 -17.75 19.27 16.79
CA ALA A 425 -17.42 20.44 17.59
C ALA A 425 -18.41 20.64 18.74
N GLU A 426 -18.06 21.50 19.69
CA GLU A 426 -18.92 21.82 20.85
C GLU A 426 -20.28 22.36 20.38
N LYS A 427 -21.34 22.08 21.15
CA LYS A 427 -22.70 22.48 20.78
C LYS A 427 -22.82 24.00 20.62
N GLY A 428 -23.51 24.43 19.57
CA GLY A 428 -23.67 25.84 19.21
C GLY A 428 -22.46 26.43 18.46
N SER A 429 -21.52 25.60 18.01
CA SER A 429 -20.40 26.06 17.19
C SER A 429 -20.88 26.56 15.82
N SER A 430 -20.26 27.63 15.34
CA SER A 430 -20.46 28.14 13.98
C SER A 430 -19.45 27.47 13.05
N VAL A 431 -19.92 26.54 12.20
CA VAL A 431 -19.06 25.79 11.28
C VAL A 431 -19.31 26.22 9.83
N ILE A 432 -18.23 26.61 9.15
CA ILE A 432 -18.22 26.94 7.72
C ILE A 432 -17.35 25.91 7.00
N ILE A 433 -17.92 25.26 5.97
CA ILE A 433 -17.21 24.31 5.10
C ILE A 433 -17.30 24.84 3.67
N ASP A 434 -16.17 25.13 3.05
CA ASP A 434 -16.06 25.61 1.66
C ASP A 434 -16.94 26.86 1.40
N GLY A 435 -16.95 27.79 2.37
CA GLY A 435 -17.75 29.03 2.34
C GLY A 435 -19.23 28.87 2.70
N LYS A 436 -19.71 27.66 2.98
CA LYS A 436 -21.11 27.38 3.36
C LYS A 436 -21.22 27.21 4.88
N LEU A 437 -22.12 27.97 5.51
CA LEU A 437 -22.53 27.72 6.90
C LEU A 437 -23.30 26.40 6.96
N VAL A 438 -22.88 25.50 7.84
CA VAL A 438 -23.45 24.14 7.99
C VAL A 438 -24.21 24.06 9.31
N GLU A 439 -25.37 23.41 9.30
CA GLU A 439 -26.16 23.17 10.51
C GLU A 439 -25.65 21.93 11.26
N GLY A 440 -25.61 22.03 12.59
CA GLY A 440 -25.16 20.95 13.47
C GLY A 440 -26.29 19.99 13.81
N THR A 441 -25.96 18.70 13.88
CA THR A 441 -26.84 17.65 14.43
C THR A 441 -26.30 17.22 15.80
N ASP A 442 -27.15 17.22 16.83
CA ASP A 442 -26.76 16.86 18.19
C ASP A 442 -26.44 15.34 18.29
N LEU A 443 -25.22 15.02 18.76
CA LEU A 443 -24.77 13.65 19.08
C LEU A 443 -24.70 13.39 20.59
N GLY A 444 -25.27 14.27 21.41
CA GLY A 444 -25.23 14.20 22.88
C GLY A 444 -24.02 14.92 23.45
N GLY A 445 -22.80 14.46 23.14
CA GLY A 445 -21.54 15.04 23.65
C GLY A 445 -21.04 16.26 22.85
N CYS A 446 -21.38 16.33 21.56
CA CYS A 446 -21.00 17.38 20.63
C CYS A 446 -22.08 17.53 19.55
N GLU A 447 -21.87 18.45 18.60
CA GLU A 447 -22.62 18.49 17.34
C GLU A 447 -21.74 17.99 16.18
N ILE A 448 -22.37 17.35 15.20
CA ILE A 448 -21.75 17.00 13.92
C ILE A 448 -22.28 17.91 12.81
N PHE A 449 -21.35 18.46 12.03
CA PHE A 449 -21.61 19.28 10.86
C PHE A 449 -21.06 18.54 9.65
N SER A 450 -21.87 18.31 8.62
CA SER A 450 -21.44 17.56 7.44
C SER A 450 -21.76 18.31 6.15
N SER A 451 -20.82 18.31 5.21
CA SER A 451 -21.04 18.78 3.84
C SER A 451 -20.25 17.94 2.85
N THR A 452 -20.88 17.60 1.73
CA THR A 452 -20.19 17.04 0.57
C THR A 452 -19.45 18.13 -0.18
N VAL A 453 -18.20 17.86 -0.55
CA VAL A 453 -17.33 18.74 -1.34
C VAL A 453 -16.75 17.95 -2.51
N PHE A 454 -16.62 18.61 -3.65
CA PHE A 454 -16.12 18.00 -4.89
C PHE A 454 -14.77 18.58 -5.28
N ALA A 455 -13.93 17.75 -5.91
CA ALA A 455 -12.59 18.13 -6.34
C ALA A 455 -12.16 17.38 -7.59
N ASP A 456 -12.18 18.05 -8.75
CA ASP A 456 -11.67 17.48 -10.01
C ASP A 456 -10.17 17.13 -9.93
N HIS A 457 -9.44 17.92 -9.13
CA HIS A 457 -8.02 17.75 -8.82
C HIS A 457 -7.80 18.04 -7.34
N ALA A 458 -6.68 17.57 -6.79
CA ALA A 458 -6.36 17.78 -5.38
C ALA A 458 -6.34 19.29 -5.03
N ARG A 459 -7.22 19.71 -4.12
CA ARG A 459 -7.40 21.12 -3.70
C ARG A 459 -7.57 21.22 -2.19
N THR A 460 -7.41 22.43 -1.68
CA THR A 460 -7.73 22.75 -0.29
C THR A 460 -9.22 23.07 -0.16
N VAL A 461 -9.84 22.59 0.92
CA VAL A 461 -11.17 23.00 1.40
C VAL A 461 -10.96 23.85 2.61
N ASP A 462 -11.51 25.07 2.58
CA ASP A 462 -11.46 25.99 3.70
C ASP A 462 -12.50 25.54 4.75
N ILE A 463 -12.04 25.30 5.97
CA ILE A 463 -12.92 24.86 7.07
C ILE A 463 -12.68 25.79 8.25
N SER A 464 -13.76 26.34 8.80
CA SER A 464 -13.69 27.17 9.98
C SER A 464 -14.67 26.77 11.07
N VAL A 465 -14.18 26.70 12.31
CA VAL A 465 -14.98 26.44 13.52
C VAL A 465 -14.82 27.65 14.43
N ASN A 466 -15.89 28.41 14.65
CA ASN A 466 -15.88 29.63 15.46
C ASN A 466 -14.78 30.64 15.05
N GLY A 467 -14.38 30.66 13.77
CA GLY A 467 -13.30 31.50 13.25
C GLY A 467 -11.90 30.89 13.30
N VAL A 468 -11.71 29.75 13.95
CA VAL A 468 -10.46 28.95 13.91
C VAL A 468 -10.42 28.17 12.59
N ARG A 469 -9.23 28.00 12.00
CA ARG A 469 -9.04 27.42 10.66
C ARG A 469 -8.56 25.97 10.75
N HIS A 470 -9.23 25.07 10.01
CA HIS A 470 -8.92 23.63 9.96
C HIS A 470 -8.95 23.07 8.55
N ASP A 471 -8.36 23.78 7.59
CA ASP A 471 -8.40 23.38 6.19
C ASP A 471 -7.96 21.93 5.95
N ARG A 472 -8.50 21.33 4.90
CA ARG A 472 -8.13 19.98 4.47
C ARG A 472 -7.79 19.94 2.99
N ILE A 473 -6.78 19.15 2.65
CA ILE A 473 -6.51 18.82 1.26
C ILE A 473 -7.40 17.64 0.89
N ILE A 474 -8.24 17.81 -0.12
CA ILE A 474 -9.11 16.76 -0.62
C ILE A 474 -8.71 16.37 -2.04
N CYS A 475 -8.95 15.11 -2.37
CA CYS A 475 -8.92 14.58 -3.72
C CYS A 475 -10.13 13.66 -3.91
N ASN A 476 -10.62 13.54 -5.15
CA ASN A 476 -11.60 12.51 -5.46
C ASN A 476 -11.00 11.12 -5.18
N PRO A 477 -11.79 10.16 -4.65
CA PRO A 477 -11.29 8.83 -4.41
C PRO A 477 -10.70 8.18 -5.68
N SER A 478 -9.57 7.49 -5.50
CA SER A 478 -8.93 6.74 -6.59
C SER A 478 -9.74 5.48 -6.95
N VAL A 479 -9.47 4.84 -8.09
CA VAL A 479 -10.10 3.53 -8.41
C VAL A 479 -9.76 2.48 -7.35
N ALA A 480 -8.52 2.48 -6.85
CA ALA A 480 -8.10 1.57 -5.79
C ALA A 480 -8.87 1.83 -4.49
N GLU A 481 -9.08 3.10 -4.15
CA GLU A 481 -9.86 3.49 -2.98
C GLU A 481 -11.33 3.09 -3.13
N TYR A 482 -11.97 3.33 -4.28
CA TYR A 482 -13.33 2.87 -4.53
C TYR A 482 -13.48 1.35 -4.38
N LYS A 483 -12.49 0.57 -4.86
CA LYS A 483 -12.48 -0.89 -4.66
C LYS A 483 -12.39 -1.26 -3.18
N SER A 484 -11.53 -0.59 -2.42
CA SER A 484 -11.42 -0.78 -0.97
C SER A 484 -12.73 -0.43 -0.24
N ILE A 485 -13.36 0.70 -0.59
CA ILE A 485 -14.65 1.11 -0.05
C ILE A 485 -15.74 0.08 -0.37
N ALA A 486 -15.82 -0.38 -1.62
CA ALA A 486 -16.79 -1.38 -2.04
C ALA A 486 -16.62 -2.70 -1.26
N GLN A 487 -15.38 -3.15 -1.08
CA GLN A 487 -15.06 -4.33 -0.28
C GLN A 487 -15.44 -4.17 1.19
N LYS A 488 -15.09 -3.05 1.83
CA LYS A 488 -15.46 -2.73 3.21
C LYS A 488 -16.99 -2.73 3.39
N LEU A 489 -17.72 -2.13 2.46
CA LEU A 489 -19.18 -2.16 2.48
C LEU A 489 -19.75 -3.58 2.36
N ILE A 490 -19.14 -4.46 1.55
CA ILE A 490 -19.55 -5.87 1.46
C ILE A 490 -19.37 -6.57 2.80
N GLU A 491 -18.21 -6.39 3.45
CA GLU A 491 -17.88 -7.03 4.74
C GLU A 491 -18.81 -6.55 5.85
N GLU A 492 -18.94 -5.23 6.02
CA GLU A 492 -19.78 -4.59 7.06
C GLU A 492 -21.28 -4.85 6.87
N ASN A 493 -21.71 -5.05 5.62
CA ASN A 493 -23.12 -5.25 5.26
C ASN A 493 -23.30 -6.64 4.65
N SER A 494 -22.73 -7.68 5.26
CA SER A 494 -22.91 -9.08 4.87
C SER A 494 -23.89 -9.80 5.80
N ALA A 495 -24.54 -10.85 5.30
CA ALA A 495 -25.35 -11.77 6.09
C ALA A 495 -25.22 -13.18 5.51
N SER A 496 -25.25 -14.21 6.36
CA SER A 496 -25.06 -15.60 5.93
C SER A 496 -26.18 -16.13 5.04
N ASP A 497 -27.36 -15.51 5.09
CA ASP A 497 -28.58 -15.93 4.40
C ASP A 497 -28.97 -14.99 3.23
N VAL A 498 -28.17 -13.96 2.96
CA VAL A 498 -28.36 -13.03 1.84
C VAL A 498 -27.08 -12.90 1.04
N ILE A 499 -27.12 -13.26 -0.25
CA ILE A 499 -25.99 -13.14 -1.17
C ILE A 499 -26.34 -12.10 -2.22
N ILE A 500 -25.54 -11.05 -2.34
CA ILE A 500 -25.70 -9.98 -3.33
C ILE A 500 -24.50 -10.03 -4.26
N ASN A 501 -24.76 -10.38 -5.52
CA ASN A 501 -23.75 -10.39 -6.58
C ASN A 501 -23.99 -9.21 -7.51
N GLU A 502 -22.97 -8.40 -7.69
CA GLU A 502 -22.95 -7.31 -8.65
C GLU A 502 -22.23 -7.78 -9.92
N ILE A 503 -22.91 -7.72 -11.06
CA ILE A 503 -22.40 -8.20 -12.35
C ILE A 503 -22.43 -7.03 -13.33
N GLU A 504 -21.27 -6.55 -13.78
CA GLU A 504 -21.20 -5.57 -14.86
C GLU A 504 -21.66 -6.21 -16.18
N THR A 505 -22.79 -5.76 -16.74
CA THR A 505 -23.41 -6.37 -17.93
C THR A 505 -23.26 -5.54 -19.20
N SER A 506 -23.06 -4.23 -19.08
CA SER A 506 -22.58 -3.37 -20.19
C SER A 506 -21.97 -2.08 -19.64
N TYR A 507 -21.55 -1.18 -20.53
CA TYR A 507 -21.02 0.12 -20.11
C TYR A 507 -22.05 0.86 -19.25
N SER A 508 -21.69 1.18 -18.01
CA SER A 508 -22.58 1.82 -17.03
C SER A 508 -23.81 1.00 -16.62
N GLN A 509 -23.86 -0.31 -16.87
CA GLN A 509 -24.98 -1.16 -16.43
C GLN A 509 -24.48 -2.33 -15.60
N PHE A 510 -25.10 -2.51 -14.44
CA PHE A 510 -24.83 -3.59 -13.52
C PHE A 510 -26.12 -4.35 -13.24
N THR A 511 -26.08 -5.66 -13.36
CA THR A 511 -27.15 -6.54 -12.90
C THR A 511 -26.84 -6.97 -11.47
N ILE A 512 -27.71 -6.58 -10.55
CA ILE A 512 -27.65 -6.94 -9.13
C ILE A 512 -28.49 -8.20 -8.95
N LYS A 513 -27.83 -9.32 -8.64
CA LYS A 513 -28.45 -10.62 -8.39
C LYS A 513 -28.46 -10.90 -6.88
N ILE A 514 -29.64 -11.01 -6.29
CA ILE A 514 -29.83 -11.18 -4.85
C ILE A 514 -30.46 -12.54 -4.56
N PHE A 515 -29.75 -13.38 -3.82
CA PHE A 515 -30.32 -14.57 -3.19
C PHE A 515 -30.73 -14.22 -1.77
N ALA A 516 -31.97 -14.50 -1.40
CA ALA A 516 -32.54 -14.18 -0.09
C ALA A 516 -33.45 -15.33 0.37
N PRO A 517 -33.80 -15.40 1.67
CA PRO A 517 -34.66 -16.45 2.19
C PRO A 517 -36.03 -16.52 1.49
N GLU A 518 -36.66 -17.68 1.51
CA GLU A 518 -38.00 -17.86 0.93
C GLU A 518 -39.02 -16.88 1.55
N ASN A 519 -39.97 -16.42 0.72
CA ASN A 519 -40.99 -15.43 1.08
C ASN A 519 -40.45 -14.02 1.42
N SER A 520 -39.18 -13.73 1.11
CA SER A 520 -38.67 -12.35 1.17
C SER A 520 -39.34 -11.46 0.13
N THR A 521 -39.46 -10.17 0.42
CA THR A 521 -39.61 -9.12 -0.60
C THR A 521 -38.29 -8.36 -0.68
N VAL A 522 -37.82 -8.08 -1.90
CA VAL A 522 -36.52 -7.43 -2.13
C VAL A 522 -36.71 -6.19 -2.98
N THR A 523 -36.13 -5.08 -2.53
CA THR A 523 -36.07 -3.83 -3.29
C THR A 523 -34.63 -3.32 -3.40
N VAL A 524 -34.33 -2.59 -4.47
CA VAL A 524 -33.04 -1.90 -4.67
C VAL A 524 -33.30 -0.42 -4.84
N ASN A 525 -32.74 0.40 -3.95
CA ASN A 525 -33.04 1.84 -3.84
C ASN A 525 -34.55 2.13 -3.74
N GLY A 526 -35.29 1.24 -3.06
CA GLY A 526 -36.74 1.31 -2.94
C GLY A 526 -37.54 0.89 -4.18
N ASN A 527 -36.87 0.48 -5.27
CA ASN A 527 -37.52 -0.03 -6.47
C ASN A 527 -37.71 -1.55 -6.41
N ASP A 528 -38.80 -2.05 -6.97
CA ASP A 528 -39.10 -3.47 -7.05
C ASP A 528 -38.06 -4.23 -7.86
N THR A 529 -37.81 -5.48 -7.44
CA THR A 529 -36.94 -6.42 -8.14
C THR A 529 -37.76 -7.46 -8.90
N THR A 530 -37.13 -8.10 -9.90
CA THR A 530 -37.76 -9.21 -10.64
C THR A 530 -37.31 -10.55 -10.07
N GLN A 531 -38.24 -11.38 -9.62
CA GLN A 531 -37.92 -12.74 -9.17
C GLN A 531 -37.69 -13.67 -10.37
N LYS A 532 -36.61 -14.43 -10.32
CA LYS A 532 -36.21 -15.43 -11.31
C LYS A 532 -35.77 -16.73 -10.62
N THR A 533 -35.60 -17.79 -11.40
CA THR A 533 -35.10 -19.08 -10.93
C THR A 533 -33.85 -19.43 -11.73
N ASP A 534 -32.79 -19.88 -11.06
CA ASP A 534 -31.59 -20.37 -11.74
C ASP A 534 -31.75 -21.82 -12.21
N TYR A 535 -30.78 -22.31 -12.99
CA TYR A 535 -30.76 -23.68 -13.52
C TYR A 535 -30.76 -24.79 -12.44
N LYS A 536 -30.28 -24.49 -11.22
CA LYS A 536 -30.29 -25.40 -10.07
C LYS A 536 -31.64 -25.36 -9.33
N GLY A 537 -32.59 -24.55 -9.79
CA GLY A 537 -33.90 -24.36 -9.19
C GLY A 537 -33.92 -23.34 -8.05
N ALA A 538 -32.82 -22.62 -7.79
CA ALA A 538 -32.74 -21.64 -6.73
C ALA A 538 -33.41 -20.32 -7.17
N LYS A 539 -34.28 -19.75 -6.33
CA LYS A 539 -34.91 -18.45 -6.60
C LYS A 539 -33.96 -17.32 -6.24
N TYR A 540 -33.93 -16.29 -7.09
CA TYR A 540 -33.19 -15.06 -6.85
C TYR A 540 -33.99 -13.85 -7.34
N TYR A 541 -33.59 -12.67 -6.89
CA TYR A 541 -34.13 -11.39 -7.32
C TYR A 541 -33.10 -10.66 -8.19
N GLU A 542 -33.57 -9.98 -9.22
CA GLU A 542 -32.73 -9.26 -10.17
C GLU A 542 -33.15 -7.79 -10.27
N TYR A 543 -32.16 -6.91 -10.33
CA TYR A 543 -32.33 -5.48 -10.60
C TYR A 543 -31.23 -4.97 -11.52
N ASN A 544 -31.56 -4.15 -12.51
CA ASN A 544 -30.57 -3.51 -13.38
C ASN A 544 -30.29 -2.09 -12.88
N LEU A 545 -29.08 -1.90 -12.37
CA LEU A 545 -28.55 -0.64 -11.87
C LEU A 545 -27.80 0.09 -12.98
N ASN A 546 -28.22 1.33 -13.25
CA ASN A 546 -27.50 2.23 -14.14
C ASN A 546 -26.50 3.08 -13.35
N VAL A 547 -25.23 2.99 -13.72
CA VAL A 547 -24.11 3.72 -13.12
C VAL A 547 -23.66 4.79 -14.10
N GLN A 548 -24.40 5.91 -14.13
CA GLN A 548 -24.17 7.00 -15.09
C GLN A 548 -22.79 7.66 -14.95
N ASN A 549 -22.27 7.70 -13.73
CA ASN A 549 -20.98 8.28 -13.37
C ASN A 549 -19.94 7.19 -13.11
N LYS A 550 -18.80 7.52 -12.48
CA LYS A 550 -17.79 6.51 -12.13
C LYS A 550 -18.28 5.52 -11.06
N THR A 551 -19.24 5.92 -10.23
CA THR A 551 -19.73 5.14 -9.10
C THR A 551 -21.23 5.29 -8.88
N ALA A 552 -21.85 4.28 -8.27
CA ALA A 552 -23.21 4.36 -7.74
C ALA A 552 -23.30 3.70 -6.37
N VAL A 553 -23.77 4.44 -5.38
CA VAL A 553 -24.12 3.92 -4.05
C VAL A 553 -25.56 3.41 -4.11
N TYR A 554 -25.79 2.17 -3.67
CA TYR A 554 -27.13 1.59 -3.66
C TYR A 554 -27.41 0.79 -2.39
N ASN A 555 -28.69 0.67 -2.06
CA ASN A 555 -29.17 -0.07 -0.90
C ASN A 555 -30.08 -1.22 -1.36
N VAL A 556 -29.78 -2.44 -0.92
CA VAL A 556 -30.65 -3.60 -1.08
C VAL A 556 -31.44 -3.80 0.21
N ALA A 557 -32.77 -3.70 0.16
CA ALA A 557 -33.62 -3.99 1.31
C ALA A 557 -34.29 -5.35 1.13
N VAL A 558 -34.09 -6.26 2.08
CA VAL A 558 -34.69 -7.59 2.14
C VAL A 558 -35.64 -7.64 3.33
N THR A 559 -36.92 -7.85 3.07
CA THR A 559 -37.98 -7.88 4.09
C THR A 559 -38.58 -9.27 4.20
N ILE A 560 -38.61 -9.83 5.42
CA ILE A 560 -39.21 -11.12 5.75
C ILE A 560 -40.22 -10.91 6.87
N GLY A 561 -41.51 -11.09 6.58
CA GLY A 561 -42.58 -10.67 7.49
C GLY A 561 -42.49 -9.17 7.74
N ASP A 562 -42.34 -8.77 9.01
CA ASP A 562 -42.22 -7.36 9.41
C ASP A 562 -40.76 -6.88 9.59
N ASN A 563 -39.78 -7.76 9.34
CA ASN A 563 -38.36 -7.43 9.54
C ASN A 563 -37.68 -7.08 8.23
N THR A 564 -37.21 -5.84 8.10
CA THR A 564 -36.40 -5.39 6.96
C THR A 564 -34.93 -5.28 7.35
N ARG A 565 -34.05 -5.89 6.56
CA ARG A 565 -32.59 -5.67 6.61
C ARG A 565 -32.15 -4.90 5.37
N THR A 566 -31.31 -3.89 5.54
CA THR A 566 -30.77 -3.08 4.45
C THR A 566 -29.27 -3.30 4.33
N PHE A 567 -28.80 -3.50 3.10
CA PHE A 567 -27.40 -3.74 2.77
C PHE A 567 -26.91 -2.64 1.83
N LYS A 568 -26.02 -1.78 2.33
CA LYS A 568 -25.40 -0.73 1.51
C LYS A 568 -24.29 -1.34 0.63
N ARG A 569 -24.18 -0.89 -0.62
CA ARG A 569 -23.20 -1.33 -1.61
C ARG A 569 -22.71 -0.16 -2.47
N LEU A 570 -21.60 -0.37 -3.14
CA LEU A 570 -20.98 0.58 -4.06
C LEU A 570 -20.62 -0.13 -5.36
N ALA A 571 -21.28 0.25 -6.45
CA ALA A 571 -20.90 -0.15 -7.79
C ALA A 571 -19.84 0.81 -8.33
N VAL A 572 -18.80 0.27 -8.96
CA VAL A 572 -17.66 1.06 -9.48
C VAL A 572 -17.44 0.74 -10.95
N ASN A 573 -17.64 1.72 -11.82
CA ASN A 573 -17.25 1.62 -13.22
C ASN A 573 -15.73 1.85 -13.33
N ILE A 574 -14.99 0.75 -13.49
CA ILE A 574 -13.51 0.77 -13.53
C ILE A 574 -12.95 0.93 -14.95
N ILE A 575 -13.81 1.00 -15.98
CA ILE A 575 -13.35 1.10 -17.37
C ILE A 575 -12.93 2.53 -17.68
N THR A 576 -11.63 2.72 -17.88
CA THR A 576 -11.03 4.01 -18.20
C THR A 576 -10.84 4.23 -19.69
N ARG A 577 -10.79 3.13 -20.47
CA ARG A 577 -10.64 3.16 -21.93
C ARG A 577 -11.37 1.98 -22.54
N ARG A 578 -11.96 2.19 -23.71
CA ARG A 578 -12.67 1.17 -24.50
C ARG A 578 -12.46 1.41 -25.99
N VAL A 579 -12.31 0.33 -26.75
CA VAL A 579 -12.44 0.30 -28.21
C VAL A 579 -13.22 -0.93 -28.63
N ASP A 580 -14.26 -0.75 -29.42
CA ASP A 580 -15.02 -1.85 -30.01
C ASP A 580 -14.21 -2.46 -31.16
N VAL A 581 -14.01 -3.78 -31.12
CA VAL A 581 -13.28 -4.52 -32.18
C VAL A 581 -14.20 -5.40 -33.02
N LEU A 582 -15.48 -5.46 -32.66
CA LEU A 582 -16.53 -6.13 -33.42
C LEU A 582 -17.63 -5.13 -33.80
N ASP A 583 -17.56 -4.59 -35.02
CA ASP A 583 -18.64 -3.78 -35.61
C ASP A 583 -19.37 -4.59 -36.67
N LEU A 584 -20.51 -5.18 -36.31
CA LEU A 584 -21.34 -5.97 -37.22
C LEU A 584 -22.25 -5.12 -38.11
N TYR A 585 -22.18 -3.79 -38.03
CA TYR A 585 -22.81 -2.88 -39.00
C TYR A 585 -21.85 -2.53 -40.14
N ASN A 586 -20.54 -2.68 -39.94
CA ASN A 586 -19.54 -2.46 -40.96
C ASN A 586 -19.49 -3.65 -41.96
N PRO A 587 -19.80 -3.44 -43.26
CA PRO A 587 -19.79 -4.50 -44.26
C PRO A 587 -18.43 -5.18 -44.43
N GLN A 588 -17.33 -4.44 -44.24
CA GLN A 588 -15.96 -4.97 -44.36
C GLN A 588 -15.65 -5.96 -43.24
N THR A 589 -16.14 -5.71 -42.02
CA THR A 589 -16.03 -6.63 -40.88
C THR A 589 -16.78 -7.93 -41.18
N ILE A 590 -18.01 -7.83 -41.67
CA ILE A 590 -18.83 -9.00 -42.04
C ILE A 590 -18.13 -9.82 -43.13
N GLU A 591 -17.62 -9.17 -44.18
CA GLU A 591 -16.92 -9.85 -45.27
C GLU A 591 -15.63 -10.53 -44.78
N SER A 592 -14.89 -9.88 -43.89
CA SER A 592 -13.69 -10.46 -43.26
C SER A 592 -14.02 -11.72 -42.45
N ILE A 593 -15.14 -11.72 -41.71
CA ILE A 593 -15.61 -12.90 -40.96
C ILE A 593 -16.00 -14.04 -41.90
N LYS A 594 -16.68 -13.74 -43.01
CA LYS A 594 -17.12 -14.73 -44.02
C LYS A 594 -15.96 -15.42 -44.73
N GLN A 595 -14.88 -14.70 -45.02
CA GLN A 595 -13.72 -15.22 -45.75
C GLN A 595 -12.90 -16.23 -44.94
N ILE A 596 -13.08 -16.28 -43.62
CA ILE A 596 -12.38 -17.22 -42.75
C ILE A 596 -13.11 -18.56 -42.77
N SER A 597 -12.57 -19.52 -43.54
CA SER A 597 -13.17 -20.85 -43.75
C SER A 597 -13.44 -21.62 -42.45
N THR A 598 -12.62 -21.44 -41.41
CA THR A 598 -12.80 -22.09 -40.11
C THR A 598 -14.03 -21.62 -39.34
N ASN A 599 -14.55 -20.42 -39.63
CA ASN A 599 -15.76 -19.89 -38.99
C ASN A 599 -17.03 -20.57 -39.50
N LYS A 600 -16.97 -21.31 -40.61
CA LYS A 600 -18.10 -22.05 -41.20
C LYS A 600 -19.37 -21.17 -41.32
N PHE A 601 -19.20 -19.95 -41.86
CA PHE A 601 -20.28 -18.99 -42.00
C PHE A 601 -21.46 -19.57 -42.81
N GLY A 602 -22.68 -19.32 -42.36
CA GLY A 602 -23.90 -19.90 -42.91
C GLY A 602 -24.31 -21.25 -42.31
N THR A 603 -23.43 -21.92 -41.55
CA THR A 603 -23.74 -23.19 -40.86
C THR A 603 -23.53 -23.08 -39.36
N SER A 604 -22.30 -22.79 -38.92
CA SER A 604 -21.96 -22.67 -37.49
C SER A 604 -21.82 -21.22 -37.02
N THR A 605 -21.74 -20.27 -37.95
CA THR A 605 -21.70 -18.83 -37.65
C THR A 605 -22.74 -18.13 -38.50
N ASN A 606 -23.60 -17.33 -37.87
CA ASN A 606 -24.54 -16.43 -38.55
C ASN A 606 -24.56 -15.06 -37.85
N ILE A 607 -25.09 -14.05 -38.52
CA ILE A 607 -25.36 -12.75 -37.91
C ILE A 607 -26.87 -12.63 -37.73
N MET A 608 -27.31 -12.21 -36.56
CA MET A 608 -28.72 -12.01 -36.22
C MET A 608 -28.94 -10.66 -35.53
N ASP A 609 -30.20 -10.24 -35.46
CA ASP A 609 -30.63 -9.15 -34.59
C ASP A 609 -30.88 -9.69 -33.17
N PHE A 610 -30.34 -9.02 -32.16
CA PHE A 610 -30.41 -9.39 -30.75
C PHE A 610 -30.37 -8.12 -29.88
N ASN A 611 -31.43 -7.89 -29.09
CA ASN A 611 -31.59 -6.70 -28.22
C ASN A 611 -31.24 -5.38 -28.94
N ASP A 612 -31.92 -5.13 -30.07
CA ASP A 612 -31.75 -3.96 -30.95
C ASP A 612 -30.37 -3.81 -31.62
N ASN A 613 -29.46 -4.77 -31.43
CA ASN A 613 -28.13 -4.77 -32.00
C ASN A 613 -27.88 -5.98 -32.92
N LYS A 614 -26.85 -5.91 -33.77
CA LYS A 614 -26.34 -7.08 -34.50
C LYS A 614 -25.47 -7.93 -33.57
N ALA A 615 -25.62 -9.25 -33.63
CA ALA A 615 -24.81 -10.20 -32.86
C ALA A 615 -24.39 -11.40 -33.71
N LEU A 616 -23.29 -12.04 -33.31
CA LEU A 616 -22.85 -13.32 -33.87
C LEU A 616 -23.59 -14.46 -33.17
N ASN A 617 -24.28 -15.29 -33.94
CA ASN A 617 -24.84 -16.55 -33.49
C ASN A 617 -23.85 -17.68 -33.84
N LEU A 618 -23.26 -18.29 -32.82
CA LEU A 618 -22.17 -19.25 -32.93
C LEU A 618 -22.61 -20.63 -32.40
N THR A 619 -22.39 -21.68 -33.18
CA THR A 619 -22.59 -23.08 -32.78
C THR A 619 -21.25 -23.80 -32.74
N PHE A 620 -20.84 -24.24 -31.56
CA PHE A 620 -19.62 -25.01 -31.38
C PHE A 620 -19.92 -26.49 -31.17
N ALA A 621 -19.20 -27.36 -31.88
CA ALA A 621 -19.23 -28.82 -31.69
C ALA A 621 -17.99 -29.47 -32.33
N LYS A 622 -17.55 -30.64 -31.83
CA LYS A 622 -16.40 -31.38 -32.35
C LYS A 622 -16.43 -31.65 -33.87
N GLY A 623 -17.62 -31.84 -34.46
CA GLY A 623 -17.82 -32.02 -35.91
C GLY A 623 -18.12 -30.73 -36.69
N ALA A 624 -18.39 -29.63 -35.99
CA ALA A 624 -18.79 -28.34 -36.55
C ALA A 624 -17.63 -27.34 -36.40
N MET A 625 -17.88 -26.17 -35.82
CA MET A 625 -16.84 -25.20 -35.50
C MET A 625 -16.29 -25.51 -34.10
N VAL A 626 -14.96 -25.61 -33.96
CA VAL A 626 -14.30 -25.80 -32.64
C VAL A 626 -13.65 -24.52 -32.13
N ARG A 627 -13.54 -23.51 -32.99
CA ARG A 627 -13.02 -22.17 -32.68
C ARG A 627 -13.60 -21.15 -33.64
N PHE A 628 -13.96 -19.99 -33.13
CA PHE A 628 -14.28 -18.82 -33.94
C PHE A 628 -13.04 -17.93 -34.05
N ILE A 629 -12.82 -17.34 -35.22
CA ILE A 629 -11.65 -16.49 -35.49
C ILE A 629 -12.14 -15.14 -36.02
N LEU A 630 -11.69 -14.06 -35.38
CA LEU A 630 -11.91 -12.70 -35.83
C LEU A 630 -10.59 -12.10 -36.35
N LYS A 631 -10.60 -11.67 -37.62
CA LYS A 631 -9.48 -10.99 -38.27
C LYS A 631 -10.05 -9.87 -39.13
N THR A 632 -10.04 -8.65 -38.61
CA THR A 632 -10.63 -7.47 -39.26
C THR A 632 -9.63 -6.32 -39.27
N ASP A 633 -9.90 -5.28 -40.04
CA ASP A 633 -9.01 -4.12 -40.07
C ASP A 633 -9.16 -3.23 -38.83
N GLU A 634 -10.33 -3.25 -38.16
CA GLU A 634 -10.52 -2.59 -36.86
C GLU A 634 -9.51 -3.10 -35.83
N ILE A 635 -9.33 -4.42 -35.76
CA ILE A 635 -8.36 -5.08 -34.87
C ILE A 635 -6.93 -4.57 -35.14
N LYS A 636 -6.54 -4.48 -36.41
CA LYS A 636 -5.19 -4.03 -36.80
C LYS A 636 -4.97 -2.55 -36.51
N ASN A 637 -6.04 -1.75 -36.59
CA ASN A 637 -5.99 -0.31 -36.40
C ASN A 637 -5.97 0.13 -34.93
N VAL A 638 -6.17 -0.79 -33.97
CA VAL A 638 -6.09 -0.46 -32.54
C VAL A 638 -4.70 0.04 -32.12
N GLY A 639 -3.64 -0.38 -32.82
CA GLY A 639 -2.27 -0.01 -32.50
C GLY A 639 -1.71 -0.79 -31.31
N SER A 640 -0.91 -0.13 -30.47
CA SER A 640 -0.22 -0.77 -29.35
C SER A 640 -1.18 -1.21 -28.25
N LEU A 641 -1.00 -2.44 -27.75
CA LEU A 641 -1.73 -3.00 -26.60
C LEU A 641 -1.31 -2.45 -25.24
N SER A 642 -0.27 -1.62 -25.17
CA SER A 642 0.19 -0.99 -23.92
C SER A 642 -0.94 -0.30 -23.14
N ASN A 643 -1.90 0.27 -23.88
CA ASN A 643 -3.04 1.03 -23.35
C ASN A 643 -4.26 0.19 -22.92
N TYR A 644 -4.22 -1.14 -23.07
CA TYR A 644 -5.34 -2.01 -22.74
C TYR A 644 -4.89 -3.10 -21.77
N THR A 645 -5.81 -3.53 -20.92
CA THR A 645 -5.52 -4.55 -19.89
C THR A 645 -6.32 -5.82 -20.12
N HIS A 646 -7.47 -5.75 -20.80
CA HIS A 646 -8.33 -6.91 -21.04
C HIS A 646 -8.96 -6.89 -22.44
N ILE A 647 -9.29 -8.07 -22.95
CA ILE A 647 -10.33 -8.23 -23.98
C ILE A 647 -11.64 -8.53 -23.27
N ARG A 648 -12.65 -7.73 -23.55
CA ARG A 648 -14.02 -7.93 -23.09
C ARG A 648 -14.84 -8.63 -24.17
N VAL A 649 -15.56 -9.68 -23.81
CA VAL A 649 -16.48 -10.41 -24.70
C VAL A 649 -17.84 -10.53 -24.02
N THR A 650 -18.89 -10.00 -24.65
CA THR A 650 -20.27 -10.14 -24.16
C THR A 650 -20.92 -11.34 -24.83
N VAL A 651 -21.28 -12.34 -24.04
CA VAL A 651 -21.80 -13.62 -24.51
C VAL A 651 -23.11 -13.94 -23.82
N THR A 652 -24.11 -14.33 -24.60
CA THR A 652 -25.37 -14.88 -24.11
C THR A 652 -25.45 -16.36 -24.43
N ASN A 653 -25.83 -17.17 -23.45
CA ASN A 653 -26.28 -18.54 -23.67
C ASN A 653 -27.77 -18.52 -24.03
N PRO A 654 -28.18 -18.77 -25.29
CA PRO A 654 -29.58 -18.75 -25.70
C PRO A 654 -30.31 -20.08 -25.41
N SER A 655 -29.63 -21.07 -24.83
CA SER A 655 -30.21 -22.40 -24.58
C SER A 655 -30.90 -22.46 -23.22
N GLU A 656 -31.84 -23.40 -23.09
CA GLU A 656 -32.49 -23.74 -21.82
C GLU A 656 -31.58 -24.58 -20.90
N THR A 657 -30.39 -24.95 -21.39
CA THR A 657 -29.38 -25.71 -20.67
C THR A 657 -28.12 -24.88 -20.47
N TYR A 658 -27.34 -25.27 -19.46
CA TYR A 658 -26.02 -24.72 -19.18
C TYR A 658 -25.03 -24.91 -20.35
N ASN A 659 -24.16 -23.93 -20.57
CA ASN A 659 -23.08 -23.93 -21.58
C ASN A 659 -21.71 -23.77 -20.93
N SER A 660 -20.72 -24.44 -21.51
CA SER A 660 -19.32 -24.24 -21.11
C SER A 660 -18.86 -22.80 -21.25
N GLY A 661 -17.87 -22.40 -20.46
CA GLY A 661 -17.24 -21.10 -20.65
C GLY A 661 -16.60 -20.93 -22.04
N ILE A 662 -16.35 -19.69 -22.40
CA ILE A 662 -15.56 -19.31 -23.57
C ILE A 662 -14.17 -18.85 -23.12
N ALA A 663 -13.16 -19.11 -23.93
CA ALA A 663 -11.81 -18.59 -23.75
C ALA A 663 -11.38 -17.76 -24.96
N ALA A 664 -10.55 -16.75 -24.72
CA ALA A 664 -9.99 -15.89 -25.75
C ALA A 664 -8.48 -16.14 -25.94
N THR A 665 -8.03 -16.17 -27.19
CA THR A 665 -6.61 -16.19 -27.54
C THR A 665 -6.30 -15.08 -28.51
N ILE A 666 -5.25 -14.31 -28.23
CA ILE A 666 -4.77 -13.21 -29.06
C ILE A 666 -3.52 -13.66 -29.79
N ASN A 667 -3.39 -13.30 -31.07
CA ASN A 667 -2.20 -13.61 -31.87
C ASN A 667 -1.64 -12.34 -32.52
N TYR A 668 -0.32 -12.26 -32.62
CA TYR A 668 0.42 -11.25 -33.37
C TYR A 668 1.62 -11.91 -34.07
N GLY A 669 1.62 -11.88 -35.40
CA GLY A 669 2.54 -12.68 -36.21
C GLY A 669 2.45 -14.17 -35.86
N SER A 670 3.58 -14.76 -35.46
CA SER A 670 3.67 -16.15 -34.98
C SER A 670 3.45 -16.30 -33.47
N ALA A 671 3.37 -15.21 -32.71
CA ALA A 671 3.16 -15.23 -31.27
C ALA A 671 1.67 -15.38 -30.93
N SER A 672 1.38 -16.10 -29.84
CA SER A 672 0.04 -16.35 -29.36
C SER A 672 0.03 -16.31 -27.84
N VAL A 673 -0.97 -15.64 -27.28
CA VAL A 673 -1.14 -15.52 -25.83
C VAL A 673 -2.57 -15.90 -25.48
N VAL A 674 -2.71 -16.81 -24.52
CA VAL A 674 -4.02 -17.22 -23.98
C VAL A 674 -4.37 -16.25 -22.86
N CYS A 675 -5.54 -15.63 -22.96
CA CYS A 675 -6.03 -14.71 -21.95
C CYS A 675 -6.90 -15.49 -20.96
N ASP A 676 -6.68 -15.27 -19.67
CA ASP A 676 -7.18 -16.08 -18.57
C ASP A 676 -8.63 -15.77 -18.19
N GLY A 677 -9.40 -16.84 -17.93
CA GLY A 677 -10.77 -16.79 -17.43
C GLY A 677 -11.61 -17.98 -17.89
N VAL A 678 -11.98 -18.87 -16.95
CA VAL A 678 -13.01 -19.91 -17.17
C VAL A 678 -14.22 -19.49 -16.35
N CYS A 679 -15.36 -19.28 -16.99
CA CYS A 679 -16.60 -19.21 -16.24
C CYS A 679 -17.78 -19.72 -17.08
N ASP A 680 -18.56 -20.53 -16.42
CA ASP A 680 -19.63 -21.37 -16.90
C ASP A 680 -20.91 -20.54 -17.12
N LEU A 681 -21.56 -20.59 -18.29
CA LEU A 681 -22.78 -19.79 -18.58
C LEU A 681 -24.07 -20.54 -18.28
N GLU A 682 -24.95 -19.94 -17.49
CA GLU A 682 -26.27 -20.47 -17.19
C GLU A 682 -27.24 -20.31 -18.36
N ALA A 683 -28.34 -21.07 -18.33
CA ALA A 683 -29.40 -20.99 -19.33
C ALA A 683 -29.97 -19.56 -19.42
N ASN A 684 -30.09 -19.03 -20.64
CA ASN A 684 -30.55 -17.66 -20.92
C ASN A 684 -29.74 -16.53 -20.25
N GLU A 685 -28.53 -16.82 -19.76
CA GLU A 685 -27.67 -15.83 -19.13
C GLU A 685 -26.87 -15.04 -20.18
N THR A 686 -26.88 -13.72 -20.05
CA THR A 686 -25.87 -12.84 -20.67
C THR A 686 -24.78 -12.55 -19.65
N ARG A 687 -23.53 -12.83 -20.03
CA ARG A 687 -22.34 -12.57 -19.21
C ARG A 687 -21.27 -11.83 -20.00
N VAL A 688 -20.56 -10.96 -19.30
CA VAL A 688 -19.39 -10.26 -19.81
C VAL A 688 -18.13 -10.97 -19.32
N PHE A 689 -17.27 -11.37 -20.24
CA PHE A 689 -15.98 -12.01 -19.96
C PHE A 689 -14.85 -11.03 -20.19
N ASP A 690 -14.12 -10.69 -19.12
CA ASP A 690 -12.93 -9.85 -19.21
C ASP A 690 -11.67 -10.71 -19.10
N PHE A 691 -11.10 -11.05 -20.25
CA PHE A 691 -9.88 -11.84 -20.32
C PHE A 691 -8.67 -10.93 -20.20
N LYS A 692 -7.88 -11.10 -19.13
CA LYS A 692 -6.69 -10.27 -18.90
C LYS A 692 -5.65 -10.54 -19.98
N ILE A 693 -5.04 -9.47 -20.48
CA ILE A 693 -3.93 -9.53 -21.43
C ILE A 693 -2.67 -9.79 -20.61
N PRO A 694 -1.96 -10.92 -20.81
CA PRO A 694 -0.75 -11.23 -20.07
C PRO A 694 0.36 -10.20 -20.28
N ARG A 695 1.09 -9.91 -19.20
CA ARG A 695 2.17 -8.92 -19.15
C ARG A 695 3.44 -9.57 -18.60
N ASN A 696 4.59 -9.15 -19.11
CA ASN A 696 5.91 -9.60 -18.66
C ASN A 696 6.30 -8.95 -17.32
N SER A 697 7.49 -9.30 -16.80
CA SER A 697 8.03 -8.79 -15.53
C SER A 697 8.22 -7.27 -15.47
N PHE A 698 8.27 -6.59 -16.63
CA PHE A 698 8.38 -5.13 -16.73
C PHE A 698 7.01 -4.44 -16.84
N GLY A 699 5.92 -5.21 -16.79
CA GLY A 699 4.56 -4.71 -16.93
C GLY A 699 4.15 -4.44 -18.38
N GLU A 700 4.93 -4.85 -19.38
CA GLU A 700 4.57 -4.69 -20.80
C GLU A 700 3.76 -5.91 -21.31
N PRO A 701 2.78 -5.73 -22.22
CA PRO A 701 2.06 -6.85 -22.83
C PRO A 701 3.02 -7.86 -23.49
N GLU A 702 2.75 -9.16 -23.34
CA GLU A 702 3.55 -10.22 -23.99
C GLU A 702 3.53 -10.14 -25.53
N ILE A 703 2.53 -9.47 -26.09
CA ILE A 703 2.41 -9.15 -27.51
C ILE A 703 2.08 -7.66 -27.69
N SER A 704 2.70 -7.01 -28.68
CA SER A 704 2.62 -5.55 -28.84
C SER A 704 1.35 -5.06 -29.55
N ALA A 705 0.70 -5.89 -30.35
CA ALA A 705 -0.50 -5.57 -31.14
C ALA A 705 -1.36 -6.84 -31.34
N ILE A 706 -2.46 -6.73 -32.10
CA ILE A 706 -3.34 -7.86 -32.42
C ILE A 706 -3.48 -8.00 -33.94
N ASP A 707 -3.28 -9.21 -34.45
CA ASP A 707 -3.68 -9.59 -35.81
C ASP A 707 -4.98 -10.40 -35.81
N THR A 708 -5.22 -11.19 -34.75
CA THR A 708 -6.32 -12.16 -34.72
C THR A 708 -6.76 -12.46 -33.30
N ILE A 709 -8.07 -12.42 -33.07
CA ILE A 709 -8.72 -12.90 -31.83
C ILE A 709 -9.37 -14.26 -32.13
N LYS A 710 -9.16 -15.25 -31.26
CA LYS A 710 -9.80 -16.56 -31.36
C LYS A 710 -10.68 -16.78 -30.12
N LEU A 711 -11.91 -17.22 -30.33
CA LEU A 711 -12.80 -17.68 -29.27
C LEU A 711 -12.95 -19.20 -29.34
N VAL A 712 -12.77 -19.87 -28.21
CA VAL A 712 -12.89 -21.33 -28.08
C VAL A 712 -13.75 -21.69 -26.88
N ILE A 713 -14.38 -22.86 -26.90
CA ILE A 713 -15.12 -23.38 -25.75
C ILE A 713 -14.31 -24.46 -25.03
N TYR A 714 -14.55 -24.62 -23.73
CA TYR A 714 -13.81 -25.59 -22.91
C TYR A 714 -14.19 -27.05 -23.21
N ASP A 715 -15.48 -27.32 -23.40
CA ASP A 715 -15.97 -28.66 -23.74
C ASP A 715 -16.74 -28.64 -25.07
N ASN A 716 -16.10 -29.13 -26.12
CA ASN A 716 -16.71 -29.29 -27.43
C ASN A 716 -17.26 -30.71 -27.69
N SER A 717 -17.35 -31.55 -26.67
CA SER A 717 -17.91 -32.90 -26.76
C SER A 717 -19.41 -32.87 -27.03
N ILE A 718 -20.09 -31.81 -26.56
CA ILE A 718 -21.49 -31.52 -26.82
C ILE A 718 -21.63 -30.29 -27.73
N GLU A 719 -22.71 -30.25 -28.50
CA GLU A 719 -23.06 -29.07 -29.29
C GLU A 719 -23.58 -27.97 -28.36
N GLN A 720 -23.06 -26.75 -28.50
CA GLN A 720 -23.41 -25.60 -27.67
C GLN A 720 -23.57 -24.34 -28.53
N HIS A 721 -24.58 -23.54 -28.21
CA HIS A 721 -24.94 -22.33 -28.95
C HIS A 721 -24.64 -21.07 -28.15
N TYR A 722 -24.11 -20.03 -28.78
CA TYR A 722 -23.75 -18.79 -28.12
C TYR A 722 -24.12 -17.60 -28.98
N ILE A 723 -24.59 -16.53 -28.34
CA ILE A 723 -24.78 -15.23 -28.98
C ILE A 723 -23.69 -14.30 -28.47
N VAL A 724 -22.76 -13.89 -29.34
CA VAL A 724 -21.71 -12.91 -29.02
C VAL A 724 -22.15 -11.54 -29.55
N SER A 725 -22.50 -10.65 -28.64
CA SER A 725 -23.04 -9.32 -28.97
C SER A 725 -22.01 -8.20 -28.87
N GLY A 726 -20.80 -8.47 -28.35
CA GLY A 726 -19.73 -7.48 -28.26
C GLY A 726 -18.37 -8.13 -28.06
N ILE A 727 -17.36 -7.56 -28.72
CA ILE A 727 -15.94 -7.84 -28.44
C ILE A 727 -15.24 -6.48 -28.42
N GLU A 728 -14.58 -6.19 -27.31
CA GLU A 728 -14.00 -4.88 -27.02
C GLU A 728 -12.60 -5.05 -26.41
N LEU A 729 -11.75 -4.04 -26.58
CA LEU A 729 -10.53 -3.88 -25.79
C LEU A 729 -10.77 -2.82 -24.73
N ILE A 730 -10.49 -3.16 -23.48
CA ILE A 730 -10.73 -2.26 -22.35
C ILE A 730 -9.49 -2.06 -21.48
N SER A 731 -9.48 -0.95 -20.74
CA SER A 731 -8.52 -0.69 -19.67
C SER A 731 -9.25 -0.53 -18.32
N LYS A 732 -8.82 -1.28 -17.31
CA LYS A 732 -9.37 -1.33 -15.95
C LYS A 732 -8.40 -0.79 -14.91
#